data_AF-A0A7L4FGB6-F1
#
_entry.id   AF-A0A7L4FGB6-F1
#
_cell.length_a   1.000
_cell.length_b   1.000
_cell.length_c   1.000
_cell.angle_alpha   90.00
_cell.angle_beta   90.00
_cell.angle_gamma   90.00
#
_symmetry.space_group_name_H-M   'P 1'
#
loop_
_entity.id
_entity.type
_entity.pdbx_description
1 polymer ?
#
loop_
_entity_poly.entity_id
_entity_poly.type
_entity_poly.pdbx_seq_one_letter_code
_entity_poly.pdbx_strand_id
1 'polypeptide(L)'
;QDGRSSFIGHQLGGVMEVPNSKDQRVKSARAIQITYYLQTYGSVTQDLIGEKWESEFCKLMHKMQMDHQDLQLYSLASFSLWKDFHQTSLLARGKILVSLMLILLTATLSSSMKDCLRSKPFLGLLGVLTICISSVTAAGIFFITDGKYNSTLLGIPFFAMGHGTKGVFELLSGWRRTRENLPFKDRVADAYSDVMVSYTMTSSLYFIAFGMGASPFTNIEAVKVFCQNMCVSILLNYFYIFSFFGSCLVFAGQLEQNRYHSIFCCKIPSAEYLDRKPVWFQTMMNDGHRHTSHHETNPYQHHFIQHFLREHYNEWITNIYVKPFVVILYLIYASFSFMGCLQINDGANIINLLASESPSVSYALIQQKYFSNYSPVIGFYIYEPLEYWNGTVQEDLKTLSQGFNTVSWIEQYYQYLRVVNISATNKSDFISILQSSFLKKPEFQHFKNDIIFSKAGDENNIIASRLYLVARTSENTQREAVELLEKLRPLSLIQSIKFIVFNPTFVFMDHYGLSVTMPVLISGFGILLMLILTFFLVIHPLGNFWLILSVTSIELGVLGLMTLWNVDMDCISILCLIYTLNFAIDHCAPLLYTFVLATEHTRTQCIKNSLEEHGTAILQNVSSFLIGLVPLLFVPSNLTFTLFKCLLLAGSCTLLHCFVILPVFLTFFPPSKKHHKKKKRAKRKEREEIECIEIQENPDHVTAV
;
A
#
# COMPACT_ATOMS: atom_id res chain seq x y z
N GLN A 1 -10.83 -5.69 -52.91
CA GLN A 1 -11.55 -5.10 -54.06
C GLN A 1 -11.61 -3.57 -54.00
N ASP A 2 -11.11 -2.95 -52.92
CA ASP A 2 -11.31 -1.52 -52.66
C ASP A 2 -10.01 -0.69 -52.79
N GLY A 3 -8.93 -1.28 -53.31
CA GLY A 3 -7.63 -0.60 -53.52
C GLY A 3 -6.84 -0.23 -52.26
N ARG A 4 -7.38 -0.46 -51.05
CA ARG A 4 -6.73 -0.08 -49.79
C ARG A 4 -5.49 -0.93 -49.49
N SER A 5 -4.30 -0.31 -49.50
CA SER A 5 -3.11 -0.84 -48.85
C SER A 5 -3.17 -0.52 -47.35
N SER A 6 -3.55 -1.51 -46.54
CA SER A 6 -3.56 -1.39 -45.07
C SER A 6 -2.30 -2.03 -44.50
N PHE A 7 -1.65 -1.35 -43.56
CA PHE A 7 -0.60 -1.95 -42.75
C PHE A 7 -1.24 -2.93 -41.73
N ILE A 8 -1.11 -4.23 -42.01
CA ILE A 8 -1.74 -5.31 -41.25
C ILE A 8 -0.95 -5.67 -39.97
N GLY A 9 0.25 -5.13 -39.77
CA GLY A 9 1.17 -5.55 -38.69
C GLY A 9 0.59 -5.46 -37.27
N HIS A 10 -0.40 -4.60 -37.03
CA HIS A 10 -1.07 -4.48 -35.73
C HIS A 10 -2.32 -5.36 -35.58
N GLN A 11 -2.79 -6.00 -36.66
CA GLN A 11 -4.00 -6.84 -36.68
C GLN A 11 -3.68 -8.33 -36.69
N LEU A 12 -2.48 -8.73 -37.11
CA LEU A 12 -2.02 -10.12 -37.11
C LEU A 12 -0.94 -10.34 -36.05
N GLY A 13 -1.15 -11.33 -35.19
CA GLY A 13 -0.22 -11.74 -34.14
C GLY A 13 0.46 -13.07 -34.44
N GLY A 14 1.68 -13.25 -33.92
CA GLY A 14 2.48 -14.46 -34.12
C GLY A 14 2.77 -14.75 -35.60
N VAL A 15 3.09 -13.70 -36.36
CA VAL A 15 3.31 -13.75 -37.80
C VAL A 15 4.62 -14.45 -38.14
N MET A 16 4.57 -15.38 -39.10
CA MET A 16 5.77 -15.91 -39.77
C MET A 16 5.82 -15.35 -41.18
N GLU A 17 6.94 -14.72 -41.53
CA GLU A 17 7.21 -14.19 -42.86
C GLU A 17 7.75 -15.28 -43.80
N VAL A 18 7.58 -15.12 -45.11
CA VAL A 18 8.23 -16.00 -46.10
C VAL A 18 9.73 -15.66 -46.13
N PRO A 19 10.63 -16.64 -45.88
CA PRO A 19 12.07 -16.37 -45.92
C PRO A 19 12.50 -15.87 -47.31
N ASN A 20 13.36 -14.84 -47.34
CA ASN A 20 13.92 -14.20 -48.54
C ASN A 20 12.92 -13.45 -49.46
N SER A 21 11.76 -13.04 -48.94
CA SER A 21 10.82 -12.15 -49.66
C SER A 21 11.28 -10.68 -49.61
N LYS A 22 11.48 -10.04 -50.77
CA LYS A 22 11.71 -8.57 -50.86
C LYS A 22 10.57 -7.73 -50.29
N ASP A 23 9.33 -8.23 -50.37
CA ASP A 23 8.11 -7.51 -49.98
C ASP A 23 7.52 -7.98 -48.63
N GLN A 24 8.32 -8.62 -47.76
CA GLN A 24 7.90 -9.11 -46.42
C GLN A 24 6.50 -9.75 -46.39
N ARG A 25 6.21 -10.67 -47.32
CA ARG A 25 4.88 -11.31 -47.40
C ARG A 25 4.64 -12.23 -46.21
N VAL A 26 3.46 -12.09 -45.61
CA VAL A 26 2.98 -12.94 -44.50
C VAL A 26 2.75 -14.37 -45.01
N LYS A 27 3.40 -15.36 -44.38
CA LYS A 27 3.21 -16.80 -44.67
C LYS A 27 2.07 -17.38 -43.82
N SER A 28 2.03 -17.05 -42.55
CA SER A 28 1.01 -17.50 -41.60
C SER A 28 0.93 -16.57 -40.40
N ALA A 29 -0.23 -16.49 -39.75
CA ALA A 29 -0.43 -15.80 -38.48
C ALA A 29 -1.11 -16.74 -37.47
N ARG A 30 -0.85 -16.56 -36.18
CA ARG A 30 -1.42 -17.38 -35.09
C ARG A 30 -2.61 -16.72 -34.41
N ALA A 31 -2.71 -15.39 -34.48
CA ALA A 31 -3.78 -14.63 -33.85
C ALA A 31 -4.25 -13.47 -34.75
N ILE A 32 -5.50 -13.06 -34.58
CA ILE A 32 -6.11 -11.91 -35.27
C ILE A 32 -6.72 -10.99 -34.21
N GLN A 33 -6.43 -9.70 -34.31
CA GLN A 33 -7.03 -8.67 -33.46
C GLN A 33 -7.97 -7.81 -34.30
N ILE A 34 -9.19 -7.63 -33.79
CA ILE A 34 -10.21 -6.78 -34.39
C ILE A 34 -10.58 -5.70 -33.36
N THR A 35 -10.39 -4.44 -33.73
CA THR A 35 -10.65 -3.29 -32.86
C THR A 35 -11.87 -2.53 -33.36
N TYR A 36 -12.88 -2.38 -32.51
CA TYR A 36 -14.07 -1.57 -32.78
C TYR A 36 -13.95 -0.24 -32.04
N TYR A 37 -13.91 0.86 -32.78
CA TYR A 37 -13.89 2.21 -32.19
C TYR A 37 -15.32 2.73 -32.02
N LEU A 38 -15.70 3.01 -30.79
CA LEU A 38 -16.98 3.63 -30.44
C LEU A 38 -16.81 5.15 -30.30
N GLN A 39 -17.86 5.90 -30.62
CA GLN A 39 -17.87 7.36 -30.43
C GLN A 39 -18.18 7.70 -28.97
N THR A 40 -17.32 8.51 -28.35
CA THR A 40 -17.54 9.08 -27.01
C THR A 40 -17.79 10.57 -27.13
N TYR A 41 -19.05 10.96 -27.32
CA TYR A 41 -19.49 12.33 -27.07
C TYR A 41 -19.84 12.38 -25.58
N GLY A 42 -19.13 13.15 -24.77
CA GLY A 42 -19.18 13.12 -23.30
C GLY A 42 -20.51 13.50 -22.62
N SER A 43 -21.66 13.22 -23.23
CA SER A 43 -22.96 13.25 -22.59
C SER A 43 -23.22 11.92 -21.87
N VAL A 44 -23.67 11.99 -20.62
CA VAL A 44 -23.98 10.83 -19.75
C VAL A 44 -24.87 9.77 -20.45
N THR A 45 -25.78 10.22 -21.32
CA THR A 45 -26.66 9.35 -22.10
C THR A 45 -25.92 8.48 -23.14
N GLN A 46 -24.86 9.00 -23.76
CA GLN A 46 -24.06 8.27 -24.74
C GLN A 46 -23.16 7.26 -24.05
N ASP A 47 -22.59 7.62 -22.90
CA ASP A 47 -21.81 6.69 -22.08
C ASP A 47 -22.66 5.47 -21.66
N LEU A 48 -23.92 5.69 -21.27
CA LEU A 48 -24.84 4.59 -20.94
C LEU A 48 -25.18 3.69 -22.14
N ILE A 49 -25.28 4.27 -23.34
CA ILE A 49 -25.51 3.50 -24.58
C ILE A 49 -24.25 2.69 -24.93
N GLY A 50 -23.07 3.31 -24.83
CA GLY A 50 -21.79 2.65 -25.02
C GLY A 50 -21.62 1.47 -24.06
N GLU A 51 -21.91 1.67 -22.77
CA GLU A 51 -21.87 0.62 -21.75
C GLU A 51 -22.79 -0.56 -22.11
N LYS A 52 -24.03 -0.28 -22.52
CA LYS A 52 -24.97 -1.34 -22.94
C LYS A 52 -24.49 -2.10 -24.16
N TRP A 53 -23.95 -1.39 -25.16
CA TRP A 53 -23.42 -2.02 -26.36
C TRP A 53 -22.22 -2.92 -26.03
N GLU A 54 -21.27 -2.42 -25.23
CA GLU A 54 -20.10 -3.19 -24.78
C GLU A 54 -20.51 -4.43 -23.98
N SER A 55 -21.53 -4.32 -23.12
CA SER A 55 -22.05 -5.44 -22.34
C SER A 55 -22.67 -6.53 -23.23
N GLU A 56 -23.48 -6.16 -24.22
CA GLU A 56 -24.05 -7.12 -25.18
C GLU A 56 -22.98 -7.72 -26.09
N PHE A 57 -21.97 -6.93 -26.48
CA PHE A 57 -20.82 -7.43 -27.23
C PHE A 57 -20.07 -8.51 -26.45
N CYS A 58 -19.74 -8.26 -25.18
CA CYS A 58 -19.06 -9.25 -24.34
C CYS A 58 -19.90 -10.54 -24.16
N LYS A 59 -21.23 -10.42 -24.02
CA LYS A 59 -22.14 -11.59 -23.97
C LYS A 59 -22.12 -12.39 -25.27
N LEU A 60 -22.16 -11.69 -26.41
CA LEU A 60 -22.08 -12.31 -27.73
C LEU A 60 -20.76 -13.06 -27.89
N MET A 61 -19.64 -12.44 -27.51
CA MET A 61 -18.32 -13.06 -27.59
C MET A 61 -18.22 -14.33 -26.73
N HIS A 62 -18.78 -14.30 -25.52
CA HIS A 62 -18.84 -15.48 -24.66
C HIS A 62 -19.70 -16.60 -25.26
N LYS A 63 -20.85 -16.25 -25.87
CA LYS A 63 -21.69 -17.22 -26.57
C LYS A 63 -20.98 -17.84 -27.77
N MET A 64 -20.32 -17.03 -28.59
CA MET A 64 -19.55 -17.51 -29.74
C MET A 64 -18.41 -18.44 -29.33
N GLN A 65 -17.76 -18.17 -28.18
CA GLN A 65 -16.74 -19.04 -27.62
C GLN A 65 -17.28 -20.43 -27.25
N MET A 66 -18.52 -20.49 -26.76
CA MET A 66 -19.17 -21.76 -26.42
C MET A 66 -19.60 -22.52 -27.68
N ASP A 67 -20.10 -21.81 -28.69
CA ASP A 67 -20.59 -22.39 -29.94
C ASP A 67 -19.43 -22.90 -30.85
N HIS A 68 -18.25 -22.28 -30.76
CA HIS A 68 -17.08 -22.60 -31.58
C HIS A 68 -15.85 -22.97 -30.74
N GLN A 69 -15.75 -24.23 -30.31
CA GLN A 69 -14.63 -24.71 -29.49
C GLN A 69 -13.27 -24.71 -30.20
N ASP A 70 -13.27 -24.68 -31.54
CA ASP A 70 -12.05 -24.63 -32.35
C ASP A 70 -11.37 -23.24 -32.34
N LEU A 71 -12.07 -22.21 -31.86
CA LEU A 71 -11.59 -20.83 -31.81
C LEU A 71 -11.44 -20.37 -30.35
N GLN A 72 -10.33 -19.70 -30.04
CA GLN A 72 -10.15 -18.98 -28.77
C GLN A 72 -10.38 -17.49 -28.99
N LEU A 73 -11.48 -16.99 -28.43
CA LEU A 73 -11.97 -15.63 -28.53
C LEU A 73 -11.75 -14.93 -27.18
N TYR A 74 -11.03 -13.81 -27.22
CA TYR A 74 -10.80 -12.96 -26.07
C TYR A 74 -11.32 -11.57 -26.39
N SER A 75 -12.10 -10.98 -25.49
CA SER A 75 -12.70 -9.66 -25.68
C SER A 75 -12.32 -8.74 -24.53
N LEU A 76 -11.92 -7.52 -24.86
CA LEU A 76 -11.73 -6.42 -23.92
C LEU A 76 -12.58 -5.24 -24.37
N ALA A 77 -13.41 -4.71 -23.48
CA ALA A 77 -14.14 -3.47 -23.69
C ALA A 77 -13.75 -2.45 -22.60
N SER A 78 -13.93 -1.15 -22.89
CA SER A 78 -13.50 -0.09 -21.98
C SER A 78 -14.15 -0.19 -20.59
N PHE A 79 -15.42 -0.55 -20.52
CA PHE A 79 -16.14 -0.74 -19.26
C PHE A 79 -15.81 -2.08 -18.57
N SER A 80 -15.27 -3.07 -19.30
CA SER A 80 -14.92 -4.38 -18.74
C SER A 80 -13.82 -4.27 -17.68
N LEU A 81 -12.85 -3.37 -17.87
CA LEU A 81 -11.78 -3.12 -16.90
C LEU A 81 -12.35 -2.61 -15.57
N TRP A 82 -13.27 -1.64 -15.62
CA TRP A 82 -13.93 -1.11 -14.42
C TRP A 82 -14.76 -2.18 -13.70
N LYS A 83 -15.48 -3.01 -14.46
CA LYS A 83 -16.25 -4.14 -13.93
C LYS A 83 -15.34 -5.17 -13.22
N ASP A 84 -14.19 -5.49 -13.81
CA ASP A 84 -13.22 -6.42 -13.22
C ASP A 84 -12.63 -5.87 -11.91
N PHE A 85 -12.36 -4.56 -11.83
CA PHE A 85 -11.95 -3.92 -10.57
C PHE A 85 -13.04 -4.01 -9.49
N HIS A 86 -14.30 -3.80 -9.85
CA HIS A 86 -15.42 -3.93 -8.92
C HIS A 86 -15.63 -5.38 -8.48
N GLN A 87 -15.42 -6.34 -9.37
CA GLN A 87 -15.54 -7.76 -9.10
C GLN A 87 -14.57 -8.23 -8.01
N THR A 88 -13.33 -7.72 -7.99
CA THR A 88 -12.37 -7.99 -6.90
C THR A 88 -12.97 -7.66 -5.52
N SER A 89 -13.63 -6.51 -5.39
CA SER A 89 -14.23 -6.07 -4.13
C SER A 89 -15.44 -6.91 -3.73
N LEU A 90 -16.25 -7.34 -4.71
CA LEU A 90 -17.38 -8.24 -4.46
C LEU A 90 -16.90 -9.62 -3.96
N LEU A 91 -15.86 -10.18 -4.57
CA LEU A 91 -15.25 -11.45 -4.17
C LEU A 91 -14.62 -11.37 -2.78
N ALA A 92 -14.03 -10.22 -2.43
CA ALA A 92 -13.41 -10.00 -1.12
C ALA A 92 -14.41 -9.84 0.03
N ARG A 93 -15.64 -9.38 -0.25
CA ARG A 93 -16.66 -9.04 0.78
C ARG A 93 -16.83 -10.12 1.85
N GLY A 94 -17.04 -11.37 1.43
CA GLY A 94 -17.25 -12.49 2.37
C GLY A 94 -15.99 -12.79 3.20
N LYS A 95 -14.81 -12.71 2.59
CA LYS A 95 -13.52 -13.00 3.26
C LYS A 95 -13.14 -11.91 4.26
N ILE A 96 -13.46 -10.65 3.98
CA ILE A 96 -13.26 -9.53 4.92
C ILE A 96 -14.11 -9.71 6.18
N LEU A 97 -15.35 -10.19 6.06
CA LEU A 97 -16.18 -10.50 7.24
C LEU A 97 -15.57 -11.62 8.09
N VAL A 98 -15.01 -12.66 7.45
CA VAL A 98 -14.28 -13.73 8.16
C VAL A 98 -13.05 -13.15 8.86
N SER A 99 -12.29 -12.26 8.20
CA SER A 99 -11.14 -11.57 8.80
C SER A 99 -11.54 -10.79 10.05
N LEU A 100 -12.61 -9.99 9.98
CA LEU A 100 -13.13 -9.25 11.12
C LEU A 100 -13.49 -10.18 12.30
N MET A 101 -14.16 -11.30 12.03
CA MET A 101 -14.50 -12.27 13.07
C MET A 101 -13.27 -12.91 13.72
N LEU A 102 -12.24 -13.23 12.94
CA LEU A 102 -10.98 -13.76 13.46
C LEU A 102 -10.23 -12.74 14.32
N ILE A 103 -10.23 -11.46 13.93
CA ILE A 103 -9.61 -10.38 14.71
C ILE A 103 -10.38 -10.16 16.02
N LEU A 104 -11.72 -10.13 15.98
CA LEU A 104 -12.55 -10.04 17.19
C LEU A 104 -12.30 -11.21 18.15
N LEU A 105 -12.23 -12.44 17.63
CA LEU A 105 -11.92 -13.63 18.41
C LEU A 105 -10.51 -13.56 19.01
N THR A 106 -9.52 -13.16 18.23
CA THR A 106 -8.13 -13.06 18.71
C THR A 106 -7.99 -11.96 19.77
N ALA A 107 -8.62 -10.79 19.57
CA ALA A 107 -8.60 -9.69 20.51
C ALA A 107 -9.29 -10.05 21.84
N THR A 108 -10.42 -10.75 21.80
CA THR A 108 -11.14 -11.21 23.00
C THR A 108 -10.35 -12.27 23.76
N LEU A 109 -9.84 -13.28 23.08
CA LEU A 109 -9.05 -14.36 23.69
C LEU A 109 -7.74 -13.83 24.28
N SER A 110 -7.02 -12.98 23.53
CA SER A 110 -5.75 -12.41 23.99
C SER A 110 -5.91 -11.39 25.11
N SER A 111 -7.07 -10.73 25.23
CA SER A 111 -7.40 -9.82 26.34
C SER A 111 -7.94 -10.53 27.59
N SER A 112 -8.14 -11.84 27.52
CA SER A 112 -8.62 -12.65 28.64
C SER A 112 -7.49 -13.06 29.60
N MET A 113 -7.81 -13.20 30.88
CA MET A 113 -6.90 -13.70 31.91
C MET A 113 -7.52 -14.87 32.66
N LYS A 114 -6.69 -15.62 33.40
CA LYS A 114 -7.14 -16.74 34.24
C LYS A 114 -8.07 -16.30 35.37
N ASP A 115 -7.93 -15.06 35.85
CA ASP A 115 -8.71 -14.53 36.98
C ASP A 115 -9.99 -13.85 36.48
N CYS A 116 -11.13 -14.11 37.15
CA CYS A 116 -12.43 -13.61 36.72
C CYS A 116 -12.61 -12.09 36.91
N LEU A 117 -11.85 -11.49 37.82
CA LEU A 117 -11.86 -10.05 38.13
C LEU A 117 -10.99 -9.25 37.16
N ARG A 118 -9.79 -9.75 36.86
CA ARG A 118 -8.81 -9.02 36.04
C ARG A 118 -9.04 -9.22 34.55
N SER A 119 -9.63 -10.34 34.13
CA SER A 119 -9.89 -10.65 32.71
C SER A 119 -10.63 -9.50 32.02
N LYS A 120 -10.26 -9.11 30.79
CA LYS A 120 -10.90 -7.98 30.06
C LYS A 120 -11.34 -8.37 28.63
N PRO A 121 -12.11 -9.46 28.43
CA PRO A 121 -12.49 -9.93 27.09
C PRO A 121 -13.33 -8.90 26.34
N PHE A 122 -14.30 -8.25 27.00
CA PHE A 122 -15.12 -7.22 26.38
C PHE A 122 -14.31 -5.98 25.98
N LEU A 123 -13.23 -5.67 26.68
CA LEU A 123 -12.40 -4.53 26.30
C LEU A 123 -11.64 -4.82 25.00
N GLY A 124 -11.15 -6.04 24.80
CA GLY A 124 -10.62 -6.48 23.50
C GLY A 124 -11.66 -6.39 22.38
N LEU A 125 -12.89 -6.84 22.64
CA LEU A 125 -14.01 -6.76 21.69
C LEU A 125 -14.35 -5.31 21.32
N LEU A 126 -14.59 -4.47 22.34
CA LEU A 126 -14.97 -3.07 22.19
C LEU A 126 -13.85 -2.27 21.54
N GLY A 127 -12.59 -2.61 21.77
CA GLY A 127 -11.44 -2.02 21.08
C GLY A 127 -11.50 -2.21 19.57
N VAL A 128 -11.71 -3.45 19.10
CA VAL A 128 -11.86 -3.72 17.66
C VAL A 128 -13.11 -3.05 17.08
N LEU A 129 -14.23 -3.06 17.81
CA LEU A 129 -15.46 -2.38 17.40
C LEU A 129 -15.26 -0.86 17.27
N THR A 130 -14.49 -0.25 18.19
CA THR A 130 -14.13 1.18 18.15
C THR A 130 -13.45 1.52 16.83
N ILE A 131 -12.50 0.69 16.40
CA ILE A 131 -11.76 0.87 15.14
C ILE A 131 -12.67 0.68 13.92
N CYS A 132 -13.62 -0.25 14.00
CA CYS A 132 -14.60 -0.44 12.92
C CYS A 132 -15.51 0.78 12.77
N ILE A 133 -16.03 1.33 13.87
CA ILE A 133 -16.90 2.52 13.84
C ILE A 133 -16.12 3.74 13.35
N SER A 134 -14.87 3.93 13.79
CA SER A 134 -14.03 5.03 13.30
C SER A 134 -13.74 4.91 11.80
N SER A 135 -13.46 3.69 11.30
CA SER A 135 -13.23 3.43 9.88
C SER A 135 -14.48 3.65 9.02
N VAL A 136 -15.66 3.25 9.50
CA VAL A 136 -16.94 3.53 8.81
C VAL A 136 -17.22 5.03 8.78
N THR A 137 -16.94 5.75 9.87
CA THR A 137 -17.08 7.21 9.91
C THR A 137 -16.12 7.88 8.92
N ALA A 138 -14.87 7.42 8.83
CA ALA A 138 -13.88 7.91 7.87
C ALA A 138 -14.32 7.71 6.42
N ALA A 139 -14.82 6.50 6.11
CA ALA A 139 -15.38 6.20 4.79
C ALA A 139 -16.58 7.10 4.46
N GLY A 140 -17.46 7.35 5.45
CA GLY A 140 -18.60 8.27 5.30
C GLY A 140 -18.16 9.69 4.95
N ILE A 141 -17.18 10.25 5.67
CA ILE A 141 -16.61 11.58 5.36
C ILE A 141 -16.01 11.59 3.95
N PHE A 142 -15.23 10.57 3.62
CA PHE A 142 -14.58 10.46 2.31
C PHE A 142 -15.58 10.47 1.14
N PHE A 143 -16.67 9.72 1.24
CA PHE A 143 -17.70 9.69 0.19
C PHE A 143 -18.55 10.97 0.14
N ILE A 144 -18.77 11.65 1.28
CA ILE A 144 -19.46 12.96 1.29
C ILE A 144 -18.62 14.04 0.57
N THR A 145 -17.29 13.95 0.64
CA THR A 145 -16.37 14.86 -0.06
C THR A 145 -16.15 14.52 -1.55
N ASP A 146 -17.07 13.79 -2.18
CA ASP A 146 -17.00 13.33 -3.58
C ASP A 146 -15.76 12.46 -3.88
N GLY A 147 -15.30 11.71 -2.87
CA GLY A 147 -14.23 10.76 -2.99
C GLY A 147 -14.61 9.60 -3.92
N LYS A 148 -13.85 9.41 -5.00
CA LYS A 148 -14.09 8.32 -5.96
C LYS A 148 -13.63 6.98 -5.39
N TYR A 149 -14.49 5.97 -5.52
CA TYR A 149 -14.13 4.61 -5.14
C TYR A 149 -13.02 4.04 -6.03
N ASN A 150 -12.06 3.37 -5.41
CA ASN A 150 -10.99 2.62 -6.08
C ASN A 150 -10.80 1.26 -5.39
N SER A 151 -10.38 0.24 -6.14
CA SER A 151 -10.11 -1.11 -5.62
C SER A 151 -8.98 -1.13 -4.59
N THR A 152 -8.03 -0.18 -4.65
CA THR A 152 -6.97 -0.04 -3.64
C THR A 152 -7.51 0.27 -2.24
N LEU A 153 -8.70 0.87 -2.13
CA LEU A 153 -9.35 1.15 -0.84
C LEU A 153 -9.69 -0.13 -0.06
N LEU A 154 -9.67 -1.30 -0.71
CA LEU A 154 -9.81 -2.61 -0.05
C LEU A 154 -8.76 -2.85 1.04
N GLY A 155 -7.58 -2.22 0.92
CA GLY A 155 -6.52 -2.31 1.93
C GLY A 155 -6.82 -1.53 3.22
N ILE A 156 -7.57 -0.43 3.16
CA ILE A 156 -7.74 0.51 4.28
C ILE A 156 -8.16 -0.16 5.60
N PRO A 157 -9.16 -1.06 5.63
CA PRO A 157 -9.56 -1.71 6.88
C PRO A 157 -8.41 -2.44 7.58
N PHE A 158 -7.50 -3.08 6.83
CA PHE A 158 -6.37 -3.81 7.40
C PHE A 158 -5.32 -2.88 7.99
N PHE A 159 -5.01 -1.80 7.29
CA PHE A 159 -4.04 -0.79 7.73
C PHE A 159 -4.57 -0.06 8.98
N ALA A 160 -5.85 0.32 8.96
CA ALA A 160 -6.55 0.97 10.07
C ALA A 160 -6.65 0.04 11.29
N MET A 161 -6.93 -1.26 11.07
CA MET A 161 -6.92 -2.26 12.13
C MET A 161 -5.53 -2.39 12.78
N GLY A 162 -4.46 -2.60 11.99
CA GLY A 162 -3.12 -2.79 12.57
C GLY A 162 -2.62 -1.60 13.40
N HIS A 163 -2.90 -0.36 12.97
CA HIS A 163 -2.60 0.84 13.77
C HIS A 163 -3.55 0.99 14.97
N GLY A 164 -4.86 0.79 14.78
CA GLY A 164 -5.85 0.97 15.84
C GLY A 164 -5.72 -0.04 16.98
N THR A 165 -5.47 -1.32 16.66
CA THR A 165 -5.35 -2.36 17.68
C THR A 165 -4.12 -2.17 18.54
N LYS A 166 -3.07 -1.50 18.04
CA LYS A 166 -1.93 -1.07 18.85
C LYS A 166 -2.38 -0.21 20.03
N GLY A 167 -3.13 0.86 19.77
CA GLY A 167 -3.60 1.77 20.82
C GLY A 167 -4.46 1.06 21.87
N VAL A 168 -5.32 0.12 21.42
CA VAL A 168 -6.14 -0.72 22.30
C VAL A 168 -5.28 -1.61 23.20
N PHE A 169 -4.35 -2.38 22.62
CA PHE A 169 -3.54 -3.34 23.37
C PHE A 169 -2.48 -2.68 24.25
N GLU A 170 -1.87 -1.58 23.81
CA GLU A 170 -0.95 -0.81 24.65
C GLU A 170 -1.67 -0.18 25.83
N LEU A 171 -2.85 0.41 25.63
CA LEU A 171 -3.60 1.02 26.74
C LEU A 171 -4.09 -0.05 27.73
N LEU A 172 -4.49 -1.22 27.23
CA LEU A 172 -4.83 -2.36 28.08
C LEU A 172 -3.61 -2.90 28.84
N SER A 173 -2.44 -2.95 28.20
CA SER A 173 -1.18 -3.34 28.84
C SER A 173 -0.78 -2.32 29.92
N GLY A 174 -0.85 -1.02 29.62
CA GLY A 174 -0.62 0.07 30.57
C GLY A 174 -1.58 0.02 31.77
N TRP A 175 -2.87 -0.22 31.53
CA TRP A 175 -3.86 -0.41 32.60
C TRP A 175 -3.47 -1.56 33.54
N ARG A 176 -3.11 -2.72 32.96
CA ARG A 176 -2.68 -3.88 33.75
C ARG A 176 -1.40 -3.62 34.54
N ARG A 177 -0.62 -2.61 34.15
CA ARG A 177 0.60 -2.23 34.86
C ARG A 177 0.39 -1.31 36.07
N THR A 178 -0.77 -0.69 36.16
CA THR A 178 -1.09 0.21 37.27
C THR A 178 -1.25 -0.53 38.59
N ARG A 179 -1.03 0.17 39.70
CA ARG A 179 -1.17 -0.41 41.04
C ARG A 179 -2.65 -0.63 41.36
N GLU A 180 -3.01 -1.86 41.74
CA GLU A 180 -4.41 -2.24 41.99
C GLU A 180 -5.03 -1.54 43.20
N ASN A 181 -4.20 -1.11 44.16
CA ASN A 181 -4.63 -0.45 45.38
C ASN A 181 -5.10 1.01 45.15
N LEU A 182 -4.80 1.59 43.98
CA LEU A 182 -5.20 2.95 43.64
C LEU A 182 -6.66 2.97 43.17
N PRO A 183 -7.40 4.06 43.43
CA PRO A 183 -8.75 4.21 42.89
C PRO A 183 -8.72 4.20 41.36
N PHE A 184 -9.81 3.74 40.74
CA PHE A 184 -9.86 3.55 39.28
C PHE A 184 -9.50 4.83 38.49
N LYS A 185 -9.81 6.01 39.04
CA LYS A 185 -9.51 7.31 38.41
C LYS A 185 -8.01 7.54 38.24
N ASP A 186 -7.24 7.30 39.30
CA ASP A 186 -5.80 7.49 39.30
C ASP A 186 -5.12 6.44 38.43
N ARG A 187 -5.63 5.20 38.45
CA ARG A 187 -5.18 4.14 37.53
C ARG A 187 -5.40 4.50 36.06
N VAL A 188 -6.56 5.09 35.72
CA VAL A 188 -6.80 5.53 34.33
C VAL A 188 -5.84 6.66 33.97
N ALA A 189 -5.64 7.62 34.86
CA ALA A 189 -4.71 8.73 34.65
C ALA A 189 -3.28 8.24 34.41
N ASP A 190 -2.79 7.30 35.23
CA ASP A 190 -1.47 6.69 35.09
C ASP A 190 -1.34 5.98 33.75
N ALA A 191 -2.29 5.12 33.39
CA ALA A 191 -2.28 4.39 32.11
C ALA A 191 -2.30 5.33 30.89
N TYR A 192 -3.07 6.42 30.96
CA TYR A 192 -3.12 7.43 29.91
C TYR A 192 -1.80 8.20 29.79
N SER A 193 -1.24 8.62 30.93
CA SER A 193 0.00 9.40 30.96
C SER A 193 1.19 8.64 30.36
N ASP A 194 1.22 7.32 30.54
CA ASP A 194 2.27 6.44 30.01
C ASP A 194 2.05 6.13 28.53
N VAL A 195 0.83 5.72 28.15
CA VAL A 195 0.58 5.14 26.81
C VAL A 195 0.15 6.18 25.77
N MET A 196 -0.78 7.08 26.12
CA MET A 196 -1.41 7.95 25.10
C MET A 196 -0.43 8.96 24.52
N VAL A 197 0.60 9.37 25.25
CA VAL A 197 1.65 10.25 24.72
C VAL A 197 2.41 9.56 23.57
N SER A 198 2.80 8.30 23.76
CA SER A 198 3.46 7.50 22.72
C SER A 198 2.53 7.26 21.53
N TYR A 199 1.27 6.92 21.79
CA TYR A 199 0.29 6.66 20.73
C TYR A 199 -0.03 7.93 19.90
N THR A 200 -0.07 9.11 20.52
CA THR A 200 -0.24 10.41 19.83
C THR A 200 0.93 10.70 18.90
N MET A 201 2.16 10.46 19.39
CA MET A 201 3.37 10.61 18.60
C MET A 201 3.33 9.70 17.37
N THR A 202 3.02 8.42 17.55
CA THR A 202 3.00 7.50 16.40
C THR A 202 1.85 7.80 15.45
N SER A 203 0.65 8.11 15.95
CA SER A 203 -0.49 8.53 15.10
C SER A 203 -0.14 9.74 14.23
N SER A 204 0.64 10.68 14.78
CA SER A 204 1.13 11.85 14.04
C SER A 204 2.13 11.47 12.94
N LEU A 205 3.02 10.51 13.19
CA LEU A 205 3.94 9.98 12.16
C LEU A 205 3.17 9.31 11.01
N TYR A 206 2.15 8.51 11.32
CA TYR A 206 1.25 7.94 10.32
C TYR A 206 0.56 9.04 9.49
N PHE A 207 0.01 10.06 10.15
CA PHE A 207 -0.65 11.18 9.48
C PHE A 207 0.31 11.92 8.53
N ILE A 208 1.56 12.12 8.95
CA ILE A 208 2.57 12.78 8.12
C ILE A 208 2.99 11.88 6.95
N ALA A 209 3.28 10.60 7.18
CA ALA A 209 3.72 9.68 6.14
C ALA A 209 2.66 9.46 5.06
N PHE A 210 1.40 9.18 5.47
CA PHE A 210 0.29 9.12 4.52
C PHE A 210 -0.04 10.51 3.94
N GLY A 211 0.13 11.59 4.70
CA GLY A 211 -0.01 12.96 4.20
C GLY A 211 0.96 13.28 3.06
N MET A 212 2.21 12.79 3.13
CA MET A 212 3.16 12.86 2.02
C MET A 212 2.70 12.03 0.82
N GLY A 213 2.17 10.84 1.05
CA GLY A 213 1.59 10.02 -0.03
C GLY A 213 0.38 10.67 -0.70
N ALA A 214 -0.40 11.45 0.05
CA ALA A 214 -1.52 12.27 -0.43
C ALA A 214 -1.08 13.55 -1.16
N SER A 215 0.20 13.89 -1.12
CA SER A 215 0.75 15.13 -1.68
C SER A 215 0.65 15.18 -3.22
N PRO A 216 0.60 16.39 -3.82
CA PRO A 216 0.67 16.55 -5.27
C PRO A 216 1.92 15.93 -5.91
N PHE A 217 2.99 15.73 -5.14
CA PHE A 217 4.24 15.12 -5.62
C PHE A 217 4.10 13.63 -5.98
N THR A 218 3.11 12.94 -5.43
CA THR A 218 2.80 11.57 -5.84
C THR A 218 2.13 11.60 -7.21
N ASN A 219 2.70 11.02 -8.26
CA ASN A 219 2.07 11.10 -9.60
C ASN A 219 0.95 10.06 -9.84
N ILE A 220 0.57 9.29 -8.82
CA ILE A 220 -0.42 8.21 -8.91
C ILE A 220 -1.69 8.59 -8.14
N GLU A 221 -2.77 8.88 -8.86
CA GLU A 221 -4.04 9.31 -8.25
C GLU A 221 -4.63 8.25 -7.29
N ALA A 222 -4.53 6.97 -7.67
CA ALA A 222 -4.95 5.85 -6.83
C ALA A 222 -4.28 5.85 -5.44
N VAL A 223 -3.00 6.22 -5.38
CA VAL A 223 -2.21 6.31 -4.14
C VAL A 223 -2.61 7.55 -3.36
N LYS A 224 -2.83 8.70 -4.02
CA LYS A 224 -3.28 9.92 -3.35
C LYS A 224 -4.62 9.72 -2.64
N VAL A 225 -5.59 9.18 -3.35
CA VAL A 225 -6.94 8.94 -2.83
C VAL A 225 -6.92 7.97 -1.65
N PHE A 226 -6.12 6.89 -1.75
CA PHE A 226 -5.92 5.97 -0.63
C PHE A 226 -5.31 6.68 0.58
N CYS A 227 -4.23 7.44 0.37
CA CYS A 227 -3.52 8.14 1.43
C CYS A 227 -4.39 9.22 2.11
N GLN A 228 -5.20 9.96 1.35
CA GLN A 228 -6.17 10.93 1.89
C GLN A 228 -7.18 10.25 2.83
N ASN A 229 -7.75 9.13 2.39
CA ASN A 229 -8.70 8.36 3.20
C ASN A 229 -8.02 7.77 4.45
N MET A 230 -6.77 7.29 4.32
CA MET A 230 -5.98 6.84 5.47
C MET A 230 -5.73 7.97 6.47
N CYS A 231 -5.38 9.18 6.04
CA CYS A 231 -5.21 10.32 6.96
C CYS A 231 -6.47 10.61 7.77
N VAL A 232 -7.64 10.62 7.13
CA VAL A 232 -8.93 10.79 7.82
C VAL A 232 -9.19 9.62 8.79
N SER A 233 -8.92 8.39 8.35
CA SER A 233 -9.08 7.18 9.16
C SER A 233 -8.20 7.20 10.40
N ILE A 234 -6.92 7.56 10.27
CA ILE A 234 -5.96 7.65 11.37
C ILE A 234 -6.40 8.72 12.39
N LEU A 235 -6.79 9.90 11.90
CA LEU A 235 -7.23 11.01 12.75
C LEU A 235 -8.47 10.63 13.56
N LEU A 236 -9.49 10.07 12.91
CA LEU A 236 -10.70 9.62 13.61
C LEU A 236 -10.43 8.47 14.57
N ASN A 237 -9.62 7.50 14.16
CA ASN A 237 -9.25 6.38 15.00
C ASN A 237 -8.53 6.84 16.28
N TYR A 238 -7.63 7.84 16.19
CA TYR A 238 -7.01 8.47 17.34
C TYR A 238 -8.05 9.04 18.32
N PHE A 239 -8.99 9.86 17.84
CA PHE A 239 -10.02 10.45 18.70
C PHE A 239 -10.94 9.40 19.33
N TYR A 240 -11.31 8.37 18.58
CA TYR A 240 -12.17 7.29 19.06
C TYR A 240 -11.49 6.43 20.13
N ILE A 241 -10.19 6.14 19.99
CA ILE A 241 -9.41 5.44 21.01
C ILE A 241 -9.26 6.31 22.26
N PHE A 242 -8.93 7.60 22.07
CA PHE A 242 -8.80 8.54 23.19
C PHE A 242 -10.09 8.70 23.99
N SER A 243 -11.26 8.77 23.32
CA SER A 243 -12.55 9.09 23.95
C SER A 243 -13.42 7.86 24.22
N PHE A 244 -13.93 7.19 23.19
CA PHE A 244 -14.89 6.09 23.30
C PHE A 244 -14.27 4.87 23.97
N PHE A 245 -13.11 4.41 23.49
CA PHE A 245 -12.41 3.28 24.12
C PHE A 245 -11.92 3.64 25.53
N GLY A 246 -11.45 4.87 25.71
CA GLY A 246 -11.16 5.44 27.03
C GLY A 246 -12.29 5.34 28.04
N SER A 247 -13.50 5.70 27.62
CA SER A 247 -14.71 5.60 28.44
C SER A 247 -15.03 4.14 28.79
N CYS A 248 -14.81 3.22 27.85
CA CYS A 248 -14.94 1.79 28.12
C CYS A 248 -13.93 1.30 29.15
N LEU A 249 -12.69 1.80 29.11
CA LEU A 249 -11.66 1.49 30.11
C LEU A 249 -12.04 1.99 31.50
N VAL A 250 -12.55 3.24 31.60
CA VAL A 250 -13.05 3.81 32.85
C VAL A 250 -14.17 2.94 33.43
N PHE A 251 -15.14 2.53 32.61
CA PHE A 251 -16.23 1.65 33.02
C PHE A 251 -15.71 0.29 33.51
N ALA A 252 -14.76 -0.31 32.78
CA ALA A 252 -14.14 -1.56 33.20
C ALA A 252 -13.33 -1.42 34.50
N GLY A 253 -12.75 -0.26 34.77
CA GLY A 253 -12.09 0.05 36.04
C GLY A 253 -13.07 0.18 37.20
N GLN A 254 -14.24 0.76 36.99
CA GLN A 254 -15.31 0.82 38.00
C GLN A 254 -15.84 -0.57 38.36
N LEU A 255 -16.01 -1.45 37.37
CA LEU A 255 -16.40 -2.85 37.61
C LEU A 255 -15.34 -3.60 38.44
N GLU A 256 -14.06 -3.40 38.12
CA GLU A 256 -12.94 -4.01 38.82
C GLU A 256 -12.88 -3.55 40.29
N GLN A 257 -12.97 -2.24 40.54
CA GLN A 257 -12.96 -1.69 41.91
C GLN A 257 -14.14 -2.17 42.76
N ASN A 258 -15.31 -2.35 42.14
CA ASN A 258 -16.50 -2.85 42.83
C ASN A 258 -16.58 -4.40 42.92
N ARG A 259 -15.53 -5.11 42.48
CA ARG A 259 -15.43 -6.58 42.45
C ARG A 259 -16.57 -7.25 41.68
N TYR A 260 -16.86 -6.75 40.49
CA TYR A 260 -17.73 -7.44 39.53
C TYR A 260 -16.93 -8.40 38.65
N HIS A 261 -17.57 -9.51 38.28
CA HIS A 261 -17.05 -10.48 37.34
C HIS A 261 -16.99 -9.86 35.93
N SER A 262 -15.85 -9.98 35.24
CA SER A 262 -15.62 -9.28 33.97
C SER A 262 -16.46 -9.74 32.77
N ILE A 263 -16.91 -11.00 32.75
CA ILE A 263 -17.80 -11.54 31.70
C ILE A 263 -19.29 -11.40 32.06
N PHE A 264 -19.70 -11.78 33.27
CA PHE A 264 -21.12 -11.82 33.64
C PHE A 264 -21.62 -10.54 34.30
N CYS A 265 -20.74 -9.57 34.59
CA CYS A 265 -21.06 -8.32 35.27
C CYS A 265 -21.85 -8.52 36.58
N CYS A 266 -21.65 -9.66 37.25
CA CYS A 266 -22.27 -9.98 38.53
C CYS A 266 -21.24 -9.81 39.66
N LYS A 267 -21.70 -9.47 40.87
CA LYS A 267 -20.80 -9.23 42.00
C LYS A 267 -20.15 -10.55 42.42
N ILE A 268 -18.82 -10.54 42.55
CA ILE A 268 -18.05 -11.72 42.96
C ILE A 268 -18.40 -12.04 44.43
N PRO A 269 -18.82 -13.28 44.75
CA PRO A 269 -19.13 -13.67 46.13
C PRO A 269 -17.89 -13.64 47.04
N SER A 270 -18.09 -13.62 48.36
CA SER A 270 -16.97 -13.73 49.31
C SER A 270 -16.25 -15.08 49.20
N ALA A 271 -14.96 -15.10 49.53
CA ALA A 271 -14.13 -16.30 49.50
C ALA A 271 -14.73 -17.47 50.32
N GLU A 272 -15.31 -17.16 51.49
CA GLU A 272 -15.99 -18.13 52.34
C GLU A 272 -17.23 -18.79 51.68
N TYR A 273 -17.93 -18.05 50.82
CA TYR A 273 -19.06 -18.59 50.06
C TYR A 273 -18.58 -19.45 48.89
N LEU A 274 -17.46 -19.07 48.26
CA LEU A 274 -16.84 -19.80 47.15
C LEU A 274 -16.35 -21.18 47.61
N ASP A 275 -15.69 -21.27 48.76
CA ASP A 275 -15.17 -22.56 49.26
C ASP A 275 -16.27 -23.61 49.53
N ARG A 276 -17.53 -23.19 49.69
CA ARG A 276 -18.71 -24.09 49.86
C ARG A 276 -19.35 -24.55 48.55
N LYS A 277 -18.89 -24.06 47.39
CA LYS A 277 -19.48 -24.34 46.06
C LYS A 277 -18.70 -25.43 45.31
N PRO A 278 -19.31 -26.07 44.29
CA PRO A 278 -18.60 -27.06 43.47
C PRO A 278 -17.40 -26.44 42.74
N VAL A 279 -16.40 -27.27 42.47
CA VAL A 279 -15.09 -26.87 41.90
C VAL A 279 -15.21 -26.06 40.59
N TRP A 280 -16.20 -26.36 39.73
CA TRP A 280 -16.43 -25.61 38.49
C TRP A 280 -16.86 -24.16 38.76
N PHE A 281 -17.71 -23.93 39.77
CA PHE A 281 -18.19 -22.60 40.15
C PHE A 281 -17.08 -21.81 40.85
N GLN A 282 -16.30 -22.49 41.70
CA GLN A 282 -15.09 -21.93 42.30
C GLN A 282 -14.12 -21.45 41.24
N THR A 283 -13.84 -22.28 40.23
CA THR A 283 -12.89 -21.93 39.15
C THR A 283 -13.39 -20.73 38.34
N MET A 284 -14.69 -20.66 38.06
CA MET A 284 -15.30 -19.59 37.28
C MET A 284 -15.33 -18.24 38.01
N MET A 285 -15.51 -18.26 39.33
CA MET A 285 -15.64 -17.06 40.18
C MET A 285 -14.37 -16.78 40.99
N ASN A 286 -13.23 -17.41 40.65
CA ASN A 286 -11.97 -17.20 41.33
C ASN A 286 -11.38 -15.84 40.96
N ASP A 287 -11.18 -14.98 41.96
CA ASP A 287 -10.58 -13.67 41.81
C ASP A 287 -9.06 -13.67 42.03
N GLY A 288 -8.46 -14.84 42.31
CA GLY A 288 -7.02 -15.00 42.52
C GLY A 288 -6.55 -14.61 43.92
N HIS A 289 -7.43 -14.14 44.82
CA HIS A 289 -7.10 -13.85 46.22
C HIS A 289 -7.24 -15.11 47.10
N ARG A 290 -6.42 -16.13 46.87
CA ARG A 290 -6.23 -17.20 47.88
C ARG A 290 -5.02 -16.86 48.74
N HIS A 291 -5.27 -16.59 50.03
CA HIS A 291 -4.32 -16.41 51.14
C HIS A 291 -2.85 -16.74 50.81
N THR A 292 -2.08 -15.77 50.31
CA THR A 292 -0.63 -15.77 50.40
C THR A 292 -0.22 -14.62 51.31
N SER A 293 0.29 -14.98 52.48
CA SER A 293 0.91 -14.10 53.46
C SER A 293 1.92 -13.12 52.84
N HIS A 294 1.73 -11.83 53.09
CA HIS A 294 2.72 -10.74 53.09
C HIS A 294 3.67 -10.52 51.88
N HIS A 295 3.57 -11.25 50.79
CA HIS A 295 4.26 -10.89 49.55
C HIS A 295 3.28 -10.28 48.56
N GLU A 296 3.53 -9.02 48.17
CA GLU A 296 2.88 -8.35 47.04
C GLU A 296 3.02 -9.23 45.78
N THR A 297 2.04 -10.09 45.54
CA THR A 297 2.00 -10.90 44.31
C THR A 297 1.76 -9.94 43.16
N ASN A 298 2.79 -9.78 42.33
CA ASN A 298 2.76 -8.95 41.14
C ASN A 298 1.53 -9.37 40.27
N PRO A 299 0.56 -8.47 39.98
CA PRO A 299 -0.70 -8.77 39.27
C PRO A 299 -0.52 -9.56 37.95
N TYR A 300 0.68 -9.47 37.38
CA TYR A 300 1.11 -10.06 36.11
C TYR A 300 1.34 -11.58 36.12
N GLN A 301 1.25 -12.29 37.24
CA GLN A 301 1.45 -13.74 37.27
C GLN A 301 0.39 -14.53 36.47
N HIS A 302 -0.77 -13.92 36.16
CA HIS A 302 -1.94 -14.63 35.63
C HIS A 302 -2.19 -14.45 34.12
N HIS A 303 -1.42 -13.58 33.43
CA HIS A 303 -1.52 -13.41 31.98
C HIS A 303 -0.55 -14.34 31.23
N PHE A 304 -1.08 -15.21 30.38
CA PHE A 304 -0.30 -16.27 29.72
C PHE A 304 0.89 -15.75 28.91
N ILE A 305 0.67 -14.77 28.02
CA ILE A 305 1.71 -14.23 27.14
C ILE A 305 2.83 -13.59 27.96
N GLN A 306 2.47 -12.83 29.00
CA GLN A 306 3.44 -12.12 29.81
C GLN A 306 4.24 -13.07 30.70
N HIS A 307 3.58 -14.11 31.25
CA HIS A 307 4.24 -15.17 32.00
C HIS A 307 5.24 -15.94 31.11
N PHE A 308 4.84 -16.31 29.89
CA PHE A 308 5.75 -16.93 28.92
C PHE A 308 6.94 -16.02 28.58
N LEU A 309 6.68 -14.73 28.32
CA LEU A 309 7.73 -13.76 28.02
C LEU A 309 8.74 -13.62 29.17
N ARG A 310 8.24 -13.46 30.40
CA ARG A 310 9.08 -13.24 31.58
C ARG A 310 9.89 -14.47 31.97
N GLU A 311 9.24 -15.61 32.11
CA GLU A 311 9.84 -16.81 32.71
C GLU A 311 10.65 -17.63 31.71
N HIS A 312 10.26 -17.65 30.43
CA HIS A 312 10.88 -18.54 29.44
C HIS A 312 11.64 -17.75 28.37
N TYR A 313 10.95 -16.82 27.70
CA TYR A 313 11.51 -16.14 26.53
C TYR A 313 12.69 -15.22 26.88
N ASN A 314 12.51 -14.36 27.89
CA ASN A 314 13.49 -13.36 28.30
C ASN A 314 14.81 -13.98 28.76
N GLU A 315 14.77 -15.13 29.43
CA GLU A 315 15.97 -15.86 29.84
C GLU A 315 16.67 -16.49 28.65
N TRP A 316 15.90 -17.07 27.73
CA TRP A 316 16.43 -17.68 26.51
C TRP A 316 17.12 -16.67 25.60
N ILE A 317 16.45 -15.56 25.25
CA ILE A 317 16.98 -14.59 24.26
C ILE A 317 18.20 -13.81 24.79
N THR A 318 18.30 -13.61 26.11
CA THR A 318 19.44 -12.91 26.73
C THR A 318 20.64 -13.81 26.97
N ASN A 319 20.50 -15.13 26.79
CA ASN A 319 21.55 -16.11 26.99
C ASN A 319 22.73 -15.90 26.02
N ILE A 320 23.95 -15.97 26.54
CA ILE A 320 25.19 -15.77 25.77
C ILE A 320 25.33 -16.75 24.59
N TYR A 321 24.82 -17.97 24.72
CA TYR A 321 24.88 -18.98 23.67
C TYR A 321 23.93 -18.71 22.50
N VAL A 322 22.84 -17.97 22.72
CA VAL A 322 21.84 -17.66 21.67
C VAL A 322 22.32 -16.51 20.78
N LYS A 323 23.12 -15.59 21.31
CA LYS A 323 23.64 -14.41 20.59
C LYS A 323 24.33 -14.73 19.25
N PRO A 324 25.30 -15.66 19.15
CA PRO A 324 25.95 -15.96 17.86
C PRO A 324 24.95 -16.48 16.81
N PHE A 325 23.97 -17.30 17.21
CA PHE A 325 22.94 -17.78 16.29
C PHE A 325 22.07 -16.64 15.76
N VAL A 326 21.71 -15.68 16.61
CA VAL A 326 20.94 -14.49 16.19
C VAL A 326 21.75 -13.59 15.24
N VAL A 327 23.05 -13.43 15.48
CA VAL A 327 23.92 -12.69 14.54
C VAL A 327 23.99 -13.38 13.18
N ILE A 328 24.15 -14.71 13.15
CA ILE A 328 24.13 -15.49 11.91
C ILE A 328 22.77 -15.35 11.20
N LEU A 329 21.66 -15.45 11.93
CA LEU A 329 20.31 -15.26 11.40
C LEU A 329 20.15 -13.87 10.77
N TYR A 330 20.65 -12.82 11.42
CA TYR A 330 20.62 -11.46 10.89
C TYR A 330 21.46 -11.32 9.61
N LEU A 331 22.64 -11.95 9.54
CA LEU A 331 23.47 -11.93 8.33
C LEU A 331 22.78 -12.64 7.16
N ILE A 332 22.10 -13.75 7.42
CA ILE A 332 21.28 -14.45 6.41
C ILE A 332 20.15 -13.54 5.94
N TYR A 333 19.37 -12.98 6.87
CA TYR A 333 18.30 -12.04 6.58
C TYR A 333 18.78 -10.85 5.74
N ALA A 334 19.87 -10.19 6.15
CA ALA A 334 20.43 -9.04 5.45
C ALA A 334 20.94 -9.41 4.05
N SER A 335 21.52 -10.61 3.89
CA SER A 335 22.02 -11.10 2.59
C SER A 335 20.87 -11.34 1.60
N PHE A 336 19.80 -12.02 2.03
CA PHE A 336 18.61 -12.22 1.20
C PHE A 336 17.91 -10.90 0.88
N SER A 337 17.78 -10.02 1.88
CA SER A 337 17.19 -8.69 1.70
C SER A 337 17.97 -7.88 0.64
N PHE A 338 19.29 -7.83 0.75
CA PHE A 338 20.14 -7.13 -0.20
C PHE A 338 20.10 -7.76 -1.60
N MET A 339 20.15 -9.09 -1.70
CA MET A 339 20.01 -9.80 -2.98
C MET A 339 18.68 -9.48 -3.66
N GLY A 340 17.58 -9.45 -2.91
CA GLY A 340 16.27 -9.08 -3.43
C GLY A 340 16.19 -7.62 -3.88
N CYS A 341 16.79 -6.69 -3.14
CA CYS A 341 16.85 -5.28 -3.55
C CYS A 341 17.62 -5.07 -4.86
N LEU A 342 18.60 -5.92 -5.19
CA LEU A 342 19.32 -5.87 -6.46
C LEU A 342 18.52 -6.45 -7.64
N GLN A 343 17.46 -7.21 -7.37
CA GLN A 343 16.63 -7.91 -8.37
C GLN A 343 15.23 -7.31 -8.48
N ILE A 344 15.07 -6.03 -8.12
CA ILE A 344 13.81 -5.32 -8.32
C ILE A 344 13.49 -5.29 -9.83
N ASN A 345 12.39 -5.93 -10.21
CA ASN A 345 11.87 -5.89 -11.57
C ASN A 345 10.81 -4.79 -11.70
N ASP A 346 10.86 -4.06 -12.82
CA ASP A 346 9.90 -3.01 -13.18
C ASP A 346 8.59 -3.66 -13.66
N GLY A 347 7.78 -4.15 -12.71
CA GLY A 347 6.65 -5.05 -12.98
C GLY A 347 5.26 -4.41 -12.92
N ALA A 348 5.10 -3.11 -13.21
CA ALA A 348 3.84 -2.38 -13.02
C ALA A 348 2.72 -2.73 -14.05
N ASN A 349 2.49 -4.02 -14.32
CA ASN A 349 1.39 -4.46 -15.17
C ASN A 349 0.05 -4.19 -14.49
N ILE A 350 -0.80 -3.36 -15.10
CA ILE A 350 -2.13 -3.02 -14.56
C ILE A 350 -3.02 -4.27 -14.36
N ILE A 351 -2.69 -5.34 -15.09
CA ILE A 351 -3.25 -6.68 -15.02
C ILE A 351 -3.12 -7.29 -13.60
N ASN A 352 -2.04 -6.96 -12.88
CA ASN A 352 -1.80 -7.43 -11.51
C ASN A 352 -2.73 -6.78 -10.47
N LEU A 353 -3.46 -5.72 -10.84
CA LEU A 353 -4.45 -5.10 -9.97
C LEU A 353 -5.86 -5.70 -10.15
N LEU A 354 -6.04 -6.57 -11.16
CA LEU A 354 -7.33 -7.17 -11.52
C LEU A 354 -7.53 -8.55 -10.85
N ALA A 355 -8.78 -9.04 -10.89
CA ALA A 355 -9.13 -10.39 -10.46
C ALA A 355 -8.39 -11.44 -11.32
N SER A 356 -7.89 -12.51 -10.69
CA SER A 356 -6.98 -13.47 -11.35
C SER A 356 -7.59 -14.21 -12.56
N GLU A 357 -8.90 -14.48 -12.53
CA GLU A 357 -9.62 -15.16 -13.62
C GLU A 357 -10.43 -14.20 -14.52
N SER A 358 -10.04 -12.92 -14.60
CA SER A 358 -10.81 -11.96 -15.39
C SER A 358 -10.58 -12.11 -16.91
N PRO A 359 -11.61 -11.85 -17.74
CA PRO A 359 -11.45 -11.81 -19.20
C PRO A 359 -10.41 -10.79 -19.65
N SER A 360 -10.31 -9.64 -18.95
CA SER A 360 -9.33 -8.60 -19.26
C SER A 360 -7.89 -9.06 -19.01
N VAL A 361 -7.66 -9.84 -17.94
CA VAL A 361 -6.34 -10.45 -17.67
C VAL A 361 -5.96 -11.41 -18.78
N SER A 362 -6.88 -12.30 -19.16
CA SER A 362 -6.65 -13.28 -20.23
C SER A 362 -6.37 -12.60 -21.57
N TYR A 363 -7.16 -11.58 -21.93
CA TYR A 363 -6.95 -10.79 -23.14
C TYR A 363 -5.57 -10.13 -23.14
N ALA A 364 -5.17 -9.49 -22.04
CA ALA A 364 -3.91 -8.76 -21.97
C ALA A 364 -2.68 -9.70 -22.06
N LEU A 365 -2.73 -10.89 -21.44
CA LEU A 365 -1.69 -11.91 -21.59
C LEU A 365 -1.54 -12.40 -23.04
N ILE A 366 -2.66 -12.61 -23.73
CA ILE A 366 -2.68 -13.03 -25.14
C ILE A 366 -2.19 -11.89 -26.04
N GLN A 367 -2.58 -10.65 -25.74
CA GLN A 367 -2.09 -9.46 -26.45
C GLN A 367 -0.57 -9.34 -26.34
N GLN A 368 -0.02 -9.47 -25.12
CA GLN A 368 1.43 -9.44 -24.89
C GLN A 368 2.15 -10.60 -25.58
N LYS A 369 1.54 -11.79 -25.63
CA LYS A 369 2.15 -12.99 -26.23
C LYS A 369 2.24 -12.93 -27.76
N TYR A 370 1.20 -12.42 -28.44
CA TYR A 370 1.10 -12.53 -29.90
C TYR A 370 1.28 -11.20 -30.64
N PHE A 371 0.98 -10.05 -30.03
CA PHE A 371 0.93 -8.74 -30.70
C PHE A 371 2.07 -7.82 -30.27
N SER A 372 3.13 -8.38 -29.69
CA SER A 372 4.24 -7.61 -29.11
C SER A 372 5.36 -7.29 -30.11
N ASN A 373 5.40 -7.95 -31.27
CA ASN A 373 6.41 -7.77 -32.33
C ASN A 373 6.39 -6.39 -33.01
N TYR A 374 5.36 -5.59 -32.76
CA TYR A 374 5.25 -4.22 -33.25
C TYR A 374 4.88 -3.29 -32.10
N SER A 375 5.30 -2.04 -32.19
CA SER A 375 4.78 -1.02 -31.28
C SER A 375 3.27 -0.86 -31.46
N PRO A 376 2.55 -0.40 -30.44
CA PRO A 376 1.22 0.18 -30.64
C PRO A 376 1.25 1.21 -31.77
N VAL A 377 0.14 1.37 -32.49
CA VAL A 377 0.05 2.34 -33.61
C VAL A 377 0.20 3.76 -33.05
N ILE A 378 1.34 4.39 -33.30
CA ILE A 378 1.68 5.67 -32.72
C ILE A 378 1.07 6.78 -33.56
N GLY A 379 0.17 7.57 -32.98
CA GLY A 379 -0.35 8.77 -33.63
C GLY A 379 0.63 9.93 -33.44
N PHE A 380 1.09 10.51 -34.54
CA PHE A 380 1.84 11.77 -34.58
C PHE A 380 0.86 12.86 -34.96
N TYR A 381 0.59 13.75 -34.02
CA TYR A 381 -0.37 14.84 -34.14
C TYR A 381 0.38 16.14 -34.34
N ILE A 382 0.38 16.63 -35.58
CA ILE A 382 0.93 17.94 -35.93
C ILE A 382 -0.17 18.96 -35.62
N TYR A 383 0.08 19.78 -34.59
CA TYR A 383 -0.91 20.73 -34.07
C TYR A 383 -0.66 22.18 -34.51
N GLU A 384 0.41 22.42 -35.27
CA GLU A 384 0.71 23.73 -35.87
C GLU A 384 0.48 23.70 -37.39
N PRO A 385 0.02 24.82 -37.99
CA PRO A 385 -0.10 24.92 -39.44
C PRO A 385 1.26 24.75 -40.10
N LEU A 386 1.36 23.79 -41.04
CA LEU A 386 2.56 23.55 -41.83
C LEU A 386 2.31 23.83 -43.31
N GLU A 387 3.34 24.31 -43.99
CA GLU A 387 3.36 24.50 -45.43
C GLU A 387 3.71 23.19 -46.15
N TYR A 388 2.77 22.26 -46.23
CA TYR A 388 3.00 20.94 -46.85
C TYR A 388 3.44 21.02 -48.34
N TRP A 389 3.17 22.13 -49.02
CA TRP A 389 3.64 22.36 -50.40
C TRP A 389 5.14 22.71 -50.49
N ASN A 390 5.80 23.03 -49.38
CA ASN A 390 7.22 23.36 -49.34
C ASN A 390 8.10 22.10 -49.31
N GLY A 391 9.17 22.07 -50.13
CA GLY A 391 10.08 20.93 -50.24
C GLY A 391 10.89 20.65 -48.97
N THR A 392 11.22 21.67 -48.17
CA THR A 392 11.95 21.47 -46.91
C THR A 392 11.10 20.74 -45.88
N VAL A 393 9.84 21.14 -45.72
CA VAL A 393 8.86 20.50 -44.84
C VAL A 393 8.63 19.04 -45.25
N GLN A 394 8.64 18.76 -46.56
CA GLN A 394 8.51 17.39 -47.08
C GLN A 394 9.69 16.51 -46.69
N GLU A 395 10.92 17.02 -46.79
CA GLU A 395 12.13 16.26 -46.41
C GLU A 395 12.20 16.05 -44.89
N ASP A 396 11.79 17.05 -44.10
CA ASP A 396 11.70 16.94 -42.64
C ASP A 396 10.67 15.87 -42.22
N LEU A 397 9.48 15.86 -42.84
CA LEU A 397 8.45 14.83 -42.61
C LEU A 397 8.92 13.43 -43.02
N LYS A 398 9.69 13.35 -44.11
CA LYS A 398 10.30 12.10 -44.56
C LYS A 398 11.36 11.62 -43.57
N THR A 399 12.17 12.52 -43.03
CA THR A 399 13.17 12.21 -42.00
C THR A 399 12.51 11.74 -40.70
N LEU A 400 11.40 12.36 -40.30
CA LEU A 400 10.60 11.94 -39.15
C LEU A 400 10.02 10.52 -39.30
N SER A 401 9.63 10.16 -40.52
CA SER A 401 9.05 8.85 -40.82
C SER A 401 10.09 7.76 -41.11
N GLN A 402 11.38 8.11 -41.25
CA GLN A 402 12.43 7.12 -41.47
C GLN A 402 12.51 6.11 -40.31
N GLY A 403 12.53 4.82 -40.65
CA GLY A 403 12.58 3.74 -39.67
C GLY A 403 11.22 3.29 -39.13
N PHE A 404 10.12 3.95 -39.52
CA PHE A 404 8.76 3.54 -39.18
C PHE A 404 8.02 3.01 -40.41
N ASN A 405 7.06 2.11 -40.16
CA ASN A 405 6.02 1.84 -41.15
C ASN A 405 4.95 2.93 -41.04
N THR A 406 4.71 3.63 -42.14
CA THR A 406 3.87 4.82 -42.21
C THR A 406 2.47 4.51 -42.73
N VAL A 407 1.46 5.03 -42.05
CA VAL A 407 0.11 5.23 -42.60
C VAL A 407 -0.12 6.74 -42.59
N SER A 408 0.26 7.38 -43.69
CA SER A 408 0.28 8.83 -43.84
C SER A 408 -0.51 9.26 -45.07
N TRP A 409 -1.46 10.18 -44.88
CA TRP A 409 -2.19 10.81 -45.98
C TRP A 409 -1.23 11.57 -46.91
N ILE A 410 -0.13 12.10 -46.36
CA ILE A 410 0.86 12.91 -47.06
C ILE A 410 1.61 12.09 -48.10
N GLU A 411 2.11 10.92 -47.69
CA GLU A 411 2.85 10.02 -48.58
C GLU A 411 1.98 9.48 -49.70
N GLN A 412 0.74 9.08 -49.37
CA GLN A 412 -0.23 8.63 -50.37
C GLN A 412 -0.67 9.77 -51.30
N TYR A 413 -0.77 11.00 -50.80
CA TYR A 413 -1.09 12.16 -51.60
C TYR A 413 0.02 12.51 -52.60
N TYR A 414 1.29 12.47 -52.19
CA TYR A 414 2.40 12.68 -53.14
C TYR A 414 2.53 11.55 -54.16
N GLN A 415 2.28 10.30 -53.76
CA GLN A 415 2.21 9.19 -54.69
C GLN A 415 1.07 9.37 -55.69
N TYR A 416 -0.09 9.83 -55.23
CA TYR A 416 -1.23 10.18 -56.08
C TYR A 416 -0.87 11.29 -57.09
N LEU A 417 -0.25 12.37 -56.64
CA LEU A 417 0.20 13.47 -57.50
C LEU A 417 1.20 12.99 -58.57
N ARG A 418 2.12 12.08 -58.23
CA ARG A 418 3.07 11.47 -59.18
C ARG A 418 2.37 10.59 -60.20
N VAL A 419 1.41 9.76 -59.79
CA VAL A 419 0.67 8.85 -60.69
C VAL A 419 -0.22 9.64 -61.65
N VAL A 420 -0.86 10.70 -61.18
CA VAL A 420 -1.72 11.57 -62.00
C VAL A 420 -0.89 12.63 -62.77
N ASN A 421 0.41 12.72 -62.49
CA ASN A 421 1.37 13.64 -63.11
C ASN A 421 0.98 15.12 -62.97
N ILE A 422 0.53 15.53 -61.77
CA ILE A 422 0.16 16.92 -61.45
C ILE A 422 1.15 17.47 -60.40
N SER A 423 1.76 18.63 -60.67
CA SER A 423 2.60 19.34 -59.71
C SER A 423 1.78 20.35 -58.91
N ALA A 424 1.64 20.14 -57.60
CA ALA A 424 0.97 21.07 -56.70
C ALA A 424 2.01 21.90 -55.91
N THR A 425 2.60 22.91 -56.55
CA THR A 425 3.65 23.77 -55.94
C THR A 425 3.08 24.94 -55.14
N ASN A 426 1.87 25.39 -55.46
CA ASN A 426 1.21 26.50 -54.77
C ASN A 426 0.23 26.00 -53.73
N LYS A 427 0.04 26.78 -52.66
CA LYS A 427 -0.91 26.51 -51.58
C LYS A 427 -2.35 26.25 -52.06
N SER A 428 -2.88 27.12 -52.92
CA SER A 428 -4.25 27.02 -53.46
C SER A 428 -4.45 25.73 -54.25
N ASP A 429 -3.46 25.39 -55.08
CA ASP A 429 -3.51 24.23 -55.96
C ASP A 429 -3.39 22.95 -55.12
N PHE A 430 -2.48 22.94 -54.14
CA PHE A 430 -2.33 21.84 -53.20
C PHE A 430 -3.62 21.55 -52.44
N ILE A 431 -4.25 22.56 -51.85
CA ILE A 431 -5.44 22.37 -51.00
C ILE A 431 -6.67 22.07 -51.85
N SER A 432 -6.81 22.69 -53.02
CA SER A 432 -7.92 22.41 -53.94
C SER A 432 -7.87 20.99 -54.47
N ILE A 433 -6.70 20.49 -54.91
CA ILE A 433 -6.55 19.10 -55.39
C ILE A 433 -6.79 18.11 -54.24
N LEU A 434 -6.27 18.41 -53.03
CA LEU A 434 -6.47 17.57 -51.85
C LEU A 434 -7.96 17.41 -51.52
N GLN A 435 -8.73 18.50 -51.48
CA GLN A 435 -10.15 18.47 -51.10
C GLN A 435 -11.08 18.02 -52.24
N SER A 436 -10.82 18.47 -53.47
CA SER A 436 -11.73 18.27 -54.59
C SER A 436 -11.49 16.95 -55.34
N SER A 437 -10.25 16.44 -55.29
CA SER A 437 -9.84 15.25 -56.05
C SER A 437 -9.47 14.10 -55.11
N PHE A 438 -8.41 14.24 -54.30
CA PHE A 438 -7.87 13.14 -53.50
C PHE A 438 -8.86 12.62 -52.46
N LEU A 439 -9.36 13.49 -51.57
CA LEU A 439 -10.26 13.10 -50.47
C LEU A 439 -11.66 12.66 -50.93
N LYS A 440 -12.03 12.91 -52.19
CA LYS A 440 -13.29 12.42 -52.77
C LYS A 440 -13.18 11.02 -53.35
N LYS A 441 -11.98 10.51 -53.62
CA LYS A 441 -11.82 9.13 -54.09
C LYS A 441 -12.13 8.15 -52.95
N PRO A 442 -12.85 7.06 -53.23
CA PRO A 442 -13.25 6.08 -52.20
C PRO A 442 -12.04 5.40 -51.53
N GLU A 443 -10.91 5.30 -52.24
CA GLU A 443 -9.64 4.77 -51.72
C GLU A 443 -9.08 5.63 -50.58
N PHE A 444 -9.13 6.96 -50.70
CA PHE A 444 -8.48 7.91 -49.80
C PHE A 444 -9.43 8.62 -48.82
N GLN A 445 -10.73 8.36 -48.91
CA GLN A 445 -11.75 9.03 -48.10
C GLN A 445 -11.53 8.87 -46.59
N HIS A 446 -10.87 7.80 -46.15
CA HIS A 446 -10.56 7.54 -44.76
C HIS A 446 -9.62 8.59 -44.13
N PHE A 447 -8.77 9.25 -44.92
CA PHE A 447 -7.90 10.33 -44.45
C PHE A 447 -8.62 11.65 -44.17
N LYS A 448 -9.92 11.77 -44.51
CA LYS A 448 -10.68 13.00 -44.30
C LYS A 448 -10.69 13.43 -42.83
N ASN A 449 -10.70 12.48 -41.91
CA ASN A 449 -10.69 12.73 -40.47
C ASN A 449 -9.26 12.95 -39.92
N ASP A 450 -8.23 12.79 -40.75
CA ASP A 450 -6.84 12.96 -40.35
C ASP A 450 -6.33 14.39 -40.60
N ILE A 451 -7.14 15.24 -41.24
CA ILE A 451 -6.80 16.62 -41.62
C ILE A 451 -7.88 17.58 -41.14
N ILE A 452 -7.49 18.61 -40.38
CA ILE A 452 -8.39 19.66 -39.92
C ILE A 452 -8.17 20.91 -40.77
N PHE A 453 -9.24 21.33 -41.45
CA PHE A 453 -9.24 22.53 -42.27
C PHE A 453 -9.88 23.72 -41.53
N SER A 454 -9.25 24.88 -41.57
CA SER A 454 -9.87 26.17 -41.25
C SER A 454 -10.37 26.84 -42.50
N LYS A 455 -11.50 27.55 -42.39
CA LYS A 455 -11.86 28.62 -43.32
C LYS A 455 -11.61 29.96 -42.62
N ALA A 456 -10.59 30.69 -43.06
CA ALA A 456 -10.37 32.08 -42.66
C ALA A 456 -10.56 32.94 -43.92
N GLY A 457 -11.77 33.50 -44.11
CA GLY A 457 -12.14 34.18 -45.35
C GLY A 457 -12.27 33.21 -46.53
N ASP A 458 -11.70 33.56 -47.69
CA ASP A 458 -11.70 32.74 -48.91
C ASP A 458 -10.58 31.68 -48.95
N GLU A 459 -9.66 31.68 -47.98
CA GLU A 459 -8.56 30.72 -47.92
C GLU A 459 -8.86 29.53 -47.00
N ASN A 460 -8.77 28.33 -47.56
CA ASN A 460 -8.73 27.10 -46.77
C ASN A 460 -7.30 26.86 -46.29
N ASN A 461 -7.12 26.67 -44.98
CA ASN A 461 -5.83 26.37 -44.37
C ASN A 461 -5.87 25.02 -43.64
N ILE A 462 -4.75 24.29 -43.63
CA ILE A 462 -4.61 23.09 -42.79
C ILE A 462 -4.10 23.56 -41.42
N ILE A 463 -4.91 23.41 -40.38
CA ILE A 463 -4.55 23.84 -39.01
C ILE A 463 -3.76 22.75 -38.31
N ALA A 464 -4.22 21.51 -38.47
CA ALA A 464 -3.65 20.35 -37.82
C ALA A 464 -3.82 19.14 -38.74
N SER A 465 -2.88 18.21 -38.62
CA SER A 465 -3.01 16.91 -39.26
C SER A 465 -2.44 15.82 -38.37
N ARG A 466 -2.80 14.58 -38.64
CA ARG A 466 -2.20 13.43 -37.97
C ARG A 466 -1.69 12.41 -38.97
N LEU A 467 -0.68 11.68 -38.55
CA LEU A 467 -0.11 10.55 -39.27
C LEU A 467 0.13 9.41 -38.28
N TYR A 468 -0.03 8.17 -38.74
CA TYR A 468 0.17 7.00 -37.90
C TYR A 468 1.49 6.32 -38.27
N LEU A 469 2.35 6.11 -37.28
CA LEU A 469 3.62 5.41 -37.44
C LEU A 469 3.63 4.14 -36.59
N VAL A 470 4.23 3.08 -37.11
CA VAL A 470 4.45 1.84 -36.37
C VAL A 470 5.93 1.51 -36.38
N ALA A 471 6.51 1.38 -35.18
CA ALA A 471 7.88 0.91 -35.01
C ALA A 471 7.91 -0.61 -34.97
N ARG A 472 8.97 -1.21 -35.52
CA ARG A 472 9.28 -2.62 -35.32
C ARG A 472 10.04 -2.75 -34.01
N THR A 473 9.55 -3.61 -33.12
CA THR A 473 10.17 -3.89 -31.81
C THR A 473 10.90 -5.23 -31.86
N SER A 474 11.92 -5.39 -31.01
CA SER A 474 12.63 -6.66 -30.78
C SER A 474 11.98 -7.42 -29.60
N GLU A 475 12.56 -8.54 -29.15
CA GLU A 475 11.96 -9.44 -28.14
C GLU A 475 11.62 -8.77 -26.78
N ASN A 476 12.20 -7.60 -26.43
CA ASN A 476 11.92 -6.86 -25.19
C ASN A 476 10.98 -5.65 -25.39
N THR A 477 9.75 -5.98 -25.78
CA THR A 477 8.79 -5.14 -26.48
C THR A 477 8.22 -3.96 -25.69
N GLN A 478 7.94 -4.13 -24.40
CA GLN A 478 7.30 -3.11 -23.57
C GLN A 478 8.27 -2.02 -23.11
N ARG A 479 9.50 -2.43 -22.74
CA ARG A 479 10.58 -1.51 -22.36
C ARG A 479 11.06 -0.69 -23.55
N GLU A 480 11.23 -1.33 -24.71
CA GLU A 480 11.59 -0.64 -25.96
C GLU A 480 10.56 0.39 -26.39
N ALA A 481 9.27 0.11 -26.23
CA ALA A 481 8.22 1.07 -26.55
C ALA A 481 8.19 2.26 -25.57
N VAL A 482 8.53 2.06 -24.29
CA VAL A 482 8.74 3.17 -23.33
C VAL A 482 9.98 3.99 -23.71
N GLU A 483 11.11 3.34 -23.98
CA GLU A 483 12.35 4.01 -24.41
C GLU A 483 12.16 4.80 -25.71
N LEU A 484 11.37 4.26 -26.65
CA LEU A 484 10.99 4.95 -27.87
C LEU A 484 10.18 6.22 -27.55
N LEU A 485 9.20 6.13 -26.64
CA LEU A 485 8.39 7.28 -26.22
C LEU A 485 9.25 8.35 -25.54
N GLU A 486 10.17 7.94 -24.66
CA GLU A 486 11.12 8.84 -23.99
C GLU A 486 12.06 9.54 -24.97
N LYS A 487 12.45 8.88 -26.07
CA LYS A 487 13.25 9.48 -27.15
C LYS A 487 12.43 10.42 -28.04
N LEU A 488 11.18 10.06 -28.36
CA LEU A 488 10.34 10.84 -29.27
C LEU A 488 9.83 12.14 -28.64
N ARG A 489 9.57 12.18 -27.33
CA ARG A 489 9.11 13.38 -26.61
C ARG A 489 10.03 14.59 -26.75
N PRO A 490 11.34 14.53 -26.45
CA PRO A 490 12.22 15.68 -26.62
C PRO A 490 12.36 16.07 -28.10
N LEU A 491 12.37 15.10 -29.02
CA LEU A 491 12.41 15.37 -30.46
C LEU A 491 11.19 16.18 -30.92
N SER A 492 10.03 15.94 -30.33
CA SER A 492 8.79 16.66 -30.64
C SER A 492 8.83 18.17 -30.32
N LEU A 493 9.76 18.59 -29.46
CA LEU A 493 9.94 19.99 -29.05
C LEU A 493 11.10 20.68 -29.78
N ILE A 494 12.10 19.92 -30.25
CA ILE A 494 13.36 20.45 -30.79
C ILE A 494 13.34 20.54 -32.33
N GLN A 495 12.58 19.67 -33.00
CA GLN A 495 12.53 19.66 -34.46
C GLN A 495 11.79 20.87 -35.04
N SER A 496 12.06 21.16 -36.32
CA SER A 496 11.37 22.20 -37.11
C SER A 496 9.85 21.98 -37.15
N ILE A 497 9.42 20.72 -37.03
CA ILE A 497 8.01 20.32 -36.98
C ILE A 497 7.65 20.00 -35.53
N LYS A 498 6.71 20.76 -34.97
CA LYS A 498 6.15 20.48 -33.65
C LYS A 498 5.02 19.47 -33.75
N PHE A 499 5.08 18.41 -32.95
CA PHE A 499 4.07 17.35 -32.93
C PHE A 499 3.84 16.82 -31.52
N ILE A 500 2.75 16.09 -31.31
CA ILE A 500 2.49 15.30 -30.11
C ILE A 500 2.44 13.84 -30.51
N VAL A 501 3.08 12.99 -29.74
CA VAL A 501 3.08 11.55 -29.94
C VAL A 501 2.07 10.95 -28.96
N PHE A 502 1.06 10.25 -29.47
CA PHE A 502 0.00 9.71 -28.62
C PHE A 502 -0.53 8.35 -29.12
N ASN A 503 -0.73 7.46 -28.16
CA ASN A 503 -1.52 6.24 -28.29
C ASN A 503 -2.26 6.03 -26.96
N PRO A 504 -3.52 5.54 -26.96
CA PRO A 504 -4.23 5.22 -25.72
C PRO A 504 -3.45 4.32 -24.74
N THR A 505 -2.63 3.38 -25.23
CA THR A 505 -1.79 2.53 -24.39
C THR A 505 -0.70 3.32 -23.67
N PHE A 506 -0.25 4.47 -24.18
CA PHE A 506 0.81 5.27 -23.56
C PHE A 506 0.42 5.81 -22.19
N VAL A 507 -0.87 6.05 -21.94
CA VAL A 507 -1.36 6.43 -20.61
C VAL A 507 -0.99 5.36 -19.58
N PHE A 508 -1.08 4.09 -19.96
CA PHE A 508 -0.63 2.98 -19.12
C PHE A 508 0.89 2.85 -19.12
N MET A 509 1.56 3.03 -20.27
CA MET A 509 3.03 2.91 -20.37
C MET A 509 3.81 3.98 -19.57
N ASP A 510 3.27 5.19 -19.49
CA ASP A 510 3.83 6.28 -18.68
C ASP A 510 3.83 5.98 -17.18
N HIS A 511 2.91 5.12 -16.74
CA HIS A 511 2.91 4.61 -15.37
C HIS A 511 4.18 3.80 -15.08
N TYR A 512 4.70 3.04 -16.06
CA TYR A 512 5.89 2.19 -15.90
C TYR A 512 7.16 3.03 -15.79
N GLY A 513 7.33 4.06 -16.63
CA GLY A 513 8.51 4.94 -16.60
C GLY A 513 8.68 5.71 -15.28
N LEU A 514 7.59 5.90 -14.53
CA LEU A 514 7.57 6.57 -13.23
C LEU A 514 7.54 5.61 -12.03
N SER A 515 7.33 4.31 -12.27
CA SER A 515 7.02 3.30 -11.25
C SER A 515 8.19 3.01 -10.29
N VAL A 516 9.43 3.27 -10.67
CA VAL A 516 10.62 3.01 -9.83
C VAL A 516 11.10 4.27 -9.12
N THR A 517 11.16 5.38 -9.87
CA THR A 517 11.71 6.64 -9.38
C THR A 517 10.85 7.24 -8.26
N MET A 518 9.53 7.19 -8.40
CA MET A 518 8.62 7.79 -7.41
C MET A 518 8.60 7.04 -6.07
N PRO A 519 8.53 5.69 -6.02
CA PRO A 519 8.59 4.96 -4.75
C PRO A 519 9.92 5.09 -4.03
N VAL A 520 11.04 5.04 -4.75
CA VAL A 520 12.37 5.22 -4.17
C VAL A 520 12.52 6.63 -3.61
N LEU A 521 12.03 7.65 -4.34
CA LEU A 521 12.01 9.02 -3.83
C LEU A 521 11.08 9.17 -2.62
N ILE A 522 9.85 8.64 -2.67
CA ILE A 522 8.89 8.74 -1.55
C ILE A 522 9.40 7.97 -0.32
N SER A 523 9.94 6.77 -0.49
CA SER A 523 10.57 6.01 0.61
C SER A 523 11.81 6.73 1.13
N GLY A 524 12.67 7.25 0.25
CA GLY A 524 13.85 8.03 0.63
C GLY A 524 13.51 9.33 1.37
N PHE A 525 12.54 10.10 0.88
CA PHE A 525 12.01 11.28 1.56
C PHE A 525 11.26 10.91 2.84
N GLY A 526 10.57 9.77 2.87
CA GLY A 526 9.90 9.24 4.06
C GLY A 526 10.91 8.89 5.16
N ILE A 527 12.00 8.20 4.82
CA ILE A 527 13.11 7.91 5.73
C ILE A 527 13.79 9.20 6.19
N LEU A 528 14.03 10.15 5.29
CA LEU A 528 14.62 11.45 5.63
C LEU A 528 13.71 12.27 6.57
N LEU A 529 12.41 12.31 6.28
CA LEU A 529 11.46 13.03 7.11
C LEU A 529 11.28 12.33 8.46
N MET A 530 11.28 10.99 8.49
CA MET A 530 11.30 10.22 9.74
C MET A 530 12.56 10.51 10.54
N LEU A 531 13.74 10.55 9.92
CA LEU A 531 15.01 10.90 10.56
C LEU A 531 14.94 12.29 11.22
N ILE A 532 14.32 13.26 10.55
CA ILE A 532 14.13 14.63 11.04
C ILE A 532 13.10 14.65 12.18
N LEU A 533 11.95 14.00 12.01
CA LEU A 533 10.86 14.02 12.99
C LEU A 533 11.21 13.25 14.27
N THR A 534 11.83 12.07 14.15
CA THR A 534 12.29 11.30 15.31
C THR A 534 13.46 11.99 16.01
N PHE A 535 14.29 12.77 15.30
CA PHE A 535 15.33 13.59 15.93
C PHE A 535 14.74 14.66 16.88
N PHE A 536 13.62 15.29 16.53
CA PHE A 536 12.94 16.25 17.39
C PHE A 536 12.10 15.59 18.50
N LEU A 537 11.58 14.40 18.26
CA LEU A 537 10.76 13.66 19.22
C LEU A 537 11.58 12.89 20.28
N VAL A 538 12.85 12.60 20.03
CA VAL A 538 13.67 11.72 20.87
C VAL A 538 14.73 12.47 21.66
N ILE A 539 14.63 12.39 22.99
CA ILE A 539 15.54 13.02 23.97
C ILE A 539 16.98 12.44 23.91
N HIS A 540 17.20 11.27 23.27
CA HIS A 540 18.50 10.58 23.26
C HIS A 540 19.02 10.14 21.86
N PRO A 541 20.19 10.64 21.40
CA PRO A 541 20.69 10.38 20.04
C PRO A 541 21.01 8.91 19.75
N LEU A 542 21.49 8.15 20.75
CA LEU A 542 21.75 6.71 20.58
C LEU A 542 20.47 5.89 20.33
N GLY A 543 19.36 6.23 20.99
CA GLY A 543 18.09 5.54 20.77
C GLY A 543 17.58 5.80 19.36
N ASN A 544 17.68 7.05 18.90
CA ASN A 544 17.29 7.41 17.54
C ASN A 544 18.14 6.68 16.49
N PHE A 545 19.47 6.59 16.68
CA PHE A 545 20.35 5.86 15.76
C PHE A 545 19.94 4.40 15.57
N TRP A 546 19.69 3.68 16.68
CA TRP A 546 19.28 2.28 16.61
C TRP A 546 17.85 2.10 16.08
N LEU A 547 16.97 3.06 16.34
CA LEU A 547 15.62 3.07 15.75
C LEU A 547 15.71 3.19 14.22
N ILE A 548 16.47 4.17 13.72
CA ILE A 548 16.69 4.38 12.27
C ILE A 548 17.28 3.12 11.64
N LEU A 549 18.31 2.53 12.26
CA LEU A 549 18.94 1.31 11.74
C LEU A 549 17.96 0.13 11.68
N SER A 550 17.16 -0.06 12.73
CA SER A 550 16.20 -1.16 12.80
C SER A 550 15.07 -1.00 11.78
N VAL A 551 14.51 0.21 11.68
CA VAL A 551 13.44 0.55 10.73
C VAL A 551 13.95 0.43 9.29
N THR A 552 15.16 0.91 9.01
CA THR A 552 15.78 0.77 7.68
C THR A 552 16.02 -0.70 7.34
N SER A 553 16.45 -1.52 8.30
CA SER A 553 16.67 -2.95 8.10
C SER A 553 15.35 -3.70 7.85
N ILE A 554 14.26 -3.32 8.53
CA ILE A 554 12.92 -3.86 8.27
C ILE A 554 12.44 -3.45 6.88
N GLU A 555 12.54 -2.17 6.52
CA GLU A 555 12.10 -1.64 5.23
C GLU A 555 12.84 -2.33 4.06
N LEU A 556 14.17 -2.41 4.13
CA LEU A 556 14.99 -3.09 3.13
C LEU A 556 14.70 -4.59 3.05
N GLY A 557 14.39 -5.23 4.17
CA GLY A 557 14.03 -6.64 4.14
C GLY A 557 12.63 -6.93 3.65
N VAL A 558 11.65 -6.06 3.89
CA VAL A 558 10.34 -6.18 3.24
C VAL A 558 10.49 -5.96 1.73
N LEU A 559 11.19 -4.90 1.31
CA LEU A 559 11.48 -4.62 -0.10
C LEU A 559 12.25 -5.77 -0.79
N GLY A 560 13.26 -6.33 -0.15
CA GLY A 560 14.05 -7.43 -0.71
C GLY A 560 13.35 -8.77 -0.69
N LEU A 561 12.65 -9.12 0.39
CA LEU A 561 11.94 -10.40 0.47
C LEU A 561 10.70 -10.42 -0.41
N MET A 562 10.02 -9.28 -0.63
CA MET A 562 8.86 -9.24 -1.53
C MET A 562 9.29 -9.44 -2.98
N THR A 563 10.44 -8.92 -3.41
CA THR A 563 10.95 -9.16 -4.78
C THR A 563 11.36 -10.62 -4.96
N LEU A 564 12.03 -11.22 -3.97
CA LEU A 564 12.33 -12.66 -3.96
C LEU A 564 11.06 -13.52 -3.90
N TRP A 565 9.97 -13.00 -3.35
CA TRP A 565 8.65 -13.64 -3.34
C TRP A 565 7.80 -13.32 -4.56
N ASN A 566 8.44 -12.83 -5.63
CA ASN A 566 7.86 -12.52 -6.92
C ASN A 566 6.63 -11.60 -6.79
N VAL A 567 6.81 -10.51 -6.03
CA VAL A 567 5.85 -9.41 -5.93
C VAL A 567 6.38 -8.25 -6.74
N ASP A 568 5.54 -7.79 -7.67
CA ASP A 568 5.86 -6.65 -8.52
C ASP A 568 5.77 -5.32 -7.76
N MET A 569 6.58 -4.34 -8.18
CA MET A 569 6.53 -2.96 -7.69
C MET A 569 5.32 -2.23 -8.28
N ASP A 570 4.15 -2.42 -7.69
CA ASP A 570 2.90 -1.75 -8.05
C ASP A 570 2.46 -0.69 -7.01
N CYS A 571 1.35 0.00 -7.28
CA CYS A 571 0.81 1.02 -6.38
C CYS A 571 0.46 0.49 -4.98
N ILE A 572 0.15 -0.79 -4.84
CA ILE A 572 -0.19 -1.44 -3.57
C ILE A 572 1.06 -1.73 -2.77
N SER A 573 2.09 -2.31 -3.41
CA SER A 573 3.39 -2.57 -2.80
C SER A 573 3.98 -1.28 -2.23
N ILE A 574 3.85 -0.15 -2.95
CA ILE A 574 4.26 1.18 -2.47
C ILE A 574 3.51 1.59 -1.20
N LEU A 575 2.19 1.41 -1.17
CA LEU A 575 1.37 1.71 0.00
C LEU A 575 1.75 0.83 1.20
N CYS A 576 2.04 -0.46 0.96
CA CYS A 576 2.50 -1.38 1.99
C CYS A 576 3.89 -1.00 2.53
N LEU A 577 4.80 -0.49 1.71
CA LEU A 577 6.10 0.02 2.17
C LEU A 577 5.92 1.27 3.05
N ILE A 578 5.12 2.24 2.63
CA ILE A 578 4.78 3.43 3.45
C ILE A 578 4.19 3.01 4.82
N TYR A 579 3.34 1.98 4.83
CA TYR A 579 2.81 1.42 6.06
C TYR A 579 3.87 0.71 6.90
N THR A 580 4.74 -0.09 6.27
CA THR A 580 5.81 -0.85 6.93
C THR A 580 6.72 0.08 7.73
N LEU A 581 7.11 1.21 7.16
CA LEU A 581 7.90 2.24 7.83
C LEU A 581 7.30 2.64 9.19
N ASN A 582 6.00 2.93 9.21
CA ASN A 582 5.31 3.38 10.41
C ASN A 582 5.02 2.23 11.38
N PHE A 583 4.64 1.06 10.85
CA PHE A 583 4.38 -0.14 11.64
C PHE A 583 5.66 -0.65 12.35
N ALA A 584 6.82 -0.50 11.71
CA ALA A 584 8.12 -0.79 12.32
C ALA A 584 8.45 0.17 13.47
N ILE A 585 8.20 1.48 13.28
CA ILE A 585 8.40 2.49 14.32
C ILE A 585 7.49 2.23 15.53
N ASP A 586 6.23 1.89 15.27
CA ASP A 586 5.23 1.59 16.30
C ASP A 586 5.70 0.58 17.33
N HIS A 587 6.43 -0.43 16.89
CA HIS A 587 6.84 -1.55 17.73
C HIS A 587 8.29 -1.44 18.18
N CYS A 588 9.21 -0.95 17.34
CA CYS A 588 10.61 -0.78 17.74
C CYS A 588 10.77 0.36 18.75
N ALA A 589 10.12 1.51 18.54
CA ALA A 589 10.43 2.71 19.29
C ALA A 589 10.18 2.57 20.81
N PRO A 590 9.03 2.05 21.29
CA PRO A 590 8.81 1.84 22.73
C PRO A 590 9.87 0.94 23.38
N LEU A 591 10.24 -0.16 22.71
CA LEU A 591 11.30 -1.06 23.19
C LEU A 591 12.63 -0.35 23.38
N LEU A 592 13.04 0.44 22.39
CA LEU A 592 14.29 1.21 22.43
C LEU A 592 14.27 2.30 23.51
N TYR A 593 13.16 3.03 23.65
CA TYR A 593 13.08 4.11 24.63
C TYR A 593 13.13 3.58 26.06
N THR A 594 12.38 2.52 26.36
CA THR A 594 12.40 1.89 27.67
C THR A 594 13.78 1.31 27.97
N PHE A 595 14.48 0.73 26.98
CA PHE A 595 15.86 0.28 27.14
C PHE A 595 16.84 1.44 27.43
N VAL A 596 16.74 2.55 26.69
CA VAL A 596 17.64 3.71 26.85
C VAL A 596 17.39 4.46 28.15
N LEU A 597 16.14 4.50 28.62
CA LEU A 597 15.73 5.16 29.87
C LEU A 597 15.89 4.27 31.10
N ALA A 598 16.07 2.96 30.92
CA ALA A 598 16.25 2.01 32.01
C ALA A 598 17.44 2.40 32.90
N THR A 599 17.23 2.31 34.22
CA THR A 599 18.22 2.67 35.24
C THR A 599 19.00 1.47 35.79
N GLU A 600 18.78 0.28 35.24
CA GLU A 600 19.37 -0.96 35.72
C GLU A 600 20.87 -1.07 35.43
N HIS A 601 21.57 -1.84 36.28
CA HIS A 601 23.02 -1.99 36.19
C HIS A 601 23.49 -2.89 35.04
N THR A 602 22.66 -3.83 34.58
CA THR A 602 23.04 -4.81 33.55
C THR A 602 22.21 -4.66 32.27
N ARG A 603 22.88 -4.79 31.11
CA ARG A 603 22.27 -4.67 29.77
C ARG A 603 21.13 -5.68 29.57
N THR A 604 21.34 -6.89 30.06
CA THR A 604 20.37 -7.97 30.00
C THR A 604 19.11 -7.61 30.77
N GLN A 605 19.23 -7.00 31.96
CA GLN A 605 18.07 -6.58 32.74
C GLN A 605 17.29 -5.45 32.07
N CYS A 606 17.98 -4.47 31.46
CA CYS A 606 17.30 -3.41 30.70
C CYS A 606 16.44 -3.98 29.55
N ILE A 607 16.92 -5.03 28.86
CA ILE A 607 16.18 -5.70 27.80
C ILE A 607 14.99 -6.50 28.36
N LYS A 608 15.20 -7.24 29.46
CA LYS A 608 14.11 -7.98 30.13
C LYS A 608 12.99 -7.03 30.52
N ASN A 609 13.31 -5.90 31.15
CA ASN A 609 12.34 -4.88 31.54
C ASN A 609 11.58 -4.32 30.32
N SER A 610 12.29 -3.99 29.24
CA SER A 610 11.68 -3.46 28.02
C SER A 610 10.70 -4.46 27.36
N LEU A 611 11.08 -5.75 27.28
CA LEU A 611 10.23 -6.82 26.75
C LEU A 611 9.04 -7.14 27.68
N GLU A 612 9.22 -7.04 29.00
CA GLU A 612 8.12 -7.19 29.96
C GLU A 612 7.10 -6.07 29.85
N GLU A 613 7.55 -4.85 29.56
CA GLU A 613 6.73 -3.65 29.49
C GLU A 613 5.88 -3.59 28.21
N HIS A 614 6.50 -3.82 27.05
CA HIS A 614 5.84 -3.65 25.74
C HIS A 614 5.62 -4.95 24.98
N GLY A 615 6.36 -6.02 25.27
CA GLY A 615 6.34 -7.25 24.46
C GLY A 615 4.97 -7.93 24.39
N THR A 616 4.19 -7.88 25.46
CA THR A 616 2.83 -8.45 25.46
C THR A 616 1.92 -7.71 24.48
N ALA A 617 1.90 -6.37 24.51
CA ALA A 617 1.07 -5.57 23.62
C ALA A 617 1.48 -5.74 22.15
N ILE A 618 2.79 -5.83 21.87
CA ILE A 618 3.31 -6.05 20.52
C ILE A 618 2.87 -7.42 19.99
N LEU A 619 3.01 -8.50 20.78
CA LEU A 619 2.56 -9.83 20.36
C LEU A 619 1.05 -9.88 20.10
N GLN A 620 0.25 -9.25 20.96
CA GLN A 620 -1.19 -9.17 20.78
C GLN A 620 -1.55 -8.42 19.50
N ASN A 621 -0.88 -7.29 19.24
CA ASN A 621 -1.12 -6.49 18.03
C ASN A 621 -0.75 -7.25 16.76
N VAL A 622 0.51 -7.69 16.65
CA VAL A 622 0.99 -8.29 15.41
C VAL A 622 0.34 -9.65 15.17
N SER A 623 0.06 -10.45 16.20
CA SER A 623 -0.65 -11.73 16.00
C SER A 623 -2.07 -11.52 15.51
N SER A 624 -2.80 -10.55 16.09
CA SER A 624 -4.16 -10.20 15.63
C SER A 624 -4.14 -9.70 14.19
N PHE A 625 -3.16 -8.87 13.84
CA PHE A 625 -2.94 -8.38 12.48
C PHE A 625 -2.68 -9.53 11.49
N LEU A 626 -1.71 -10.41 11.77
CA LEU A 626 -1.34 -11.53 10.89
C LEU A 626 -2.50 -12.53 10.71
N ILE A 627 -3.21 -12.88 11.79
CA ILE A 627 -4.39 -13.75 11.72
C ILE A 627 -5.50 -13.10 10.89
N GLY A 628 -5.69 -11.79 11.03
CA GLY A 628 -6.63 -11.01 10.24
C GLY A 628 -6.36 -11.04 8.74
N LEU A 629 -5.11 -11.23 8.31
CA LEU A 629 -4.74 -11.27 6.90
C LEU A 629 -5.05 -12.63 6.23
N VAL A 630 -5.14 -13.73 7.00
CA VAL A 630 -5.28 -15.09 6.46
C VAL A 630 -6.44 -15.24 5.47
N PRO A 631 -7.65 -14.68 5.70
CA PRO A 631 -8.75 -14.82 4.74
C PRO A 631 -8.49 -14.22 3.35
N LEU A 632 -7.55 -13.27 3.22
CA LEU A 632 -7.17 -12.68 1.93
C LEU A 632 -6.52 -13.68 0.98
N LEU A 633 -5.88 -14.73 1.50
CA LEU A 633 -5.32 -15.83 0.70
C LEU A 633 -6.37 -16.55 -0.14
N PHE A 634 -7.64 -16.48 0.27
CA PHE A 634 -8.74 -17.17 -0.39
C PHE A 634 -9.56 -16.25 -1.30
N VAL A 635 -9.10 -15.02 -1.53
CA VAL A 635 -9.70 -14.11 -2.52
C VAL A 635 -8.96 -14.30 -3.83
N PRO A 636 -9.63 -14.70 -4.94
CA PRO A 636 -8.98 -14.96 -6.23
C PRO A 636 -8.65 -13.66 -6.98
N SER A 637 -7.84 -12.79 -6.37
CA SER A 637 -7.41 -11.51 -6.94
C SER A 637 -5.94 -11.27 -6.70
N ASN A 638 -5.23 -10.82 -7.74
CA ASN A 638 -3.80 -10.49 -7.65
C ASN A 638 -3.56 -9.37 -6.64
N LEU A 639 -4.42 -8.34 -6.64
CA LEU A 639 -4.44 -7.25 -5.64
C LEU A 639 -4.42 -7.74 -4.18
N THR A 640 -5.27 -8.72 -3.83
CA THR A 640 -5.34 -9.24 -2.45
C THR A 640 -4.16 -10.13 -2.11
N PHE A 641 -3.60 -10.86 -3.08
CA PHE A 641 -2.38 -11.63 -2.88
C PHE A 641 -1.17 -10.73 -2.63
N THR A 642 -1.02 -9.64 -3.39
CA THR A 642 0.02 -8.63 -3.16
C THR A 642 -0.13 -8.00 -1.77
N LEU A 643 -1.34 -7.55 -1.42
CA LEU A 643 -1.64 -7.02 -0.08
C LEU A 643 -1.26 -8.03 1.02
N PHE A 644 -1.68 -9.29 0.89
CA PHE A 644 -1.37 -10.34 1.87
C PHE A 644 0.15 -10.54 2.02
N LYS A 645 0.88 -10.75 0.91
CA LYS A 645 2.33 -11.01 0.95
C LYS A 645 3.10 -9.85 1.59
N CYS A 646 2.81 -8.62 1.15
CA CYS A 646 3.51 -7.44 1.65
C CYS A 646 3.23 -7.20 3.14
N LEU A 647 1.97 -7.28 3.57
CA LEU A 647 1.63 -7.07 4.98
C LEU A 647 2.08 -8.23 5.89
N LEU A 648 2.10 -9.47 5.39
CA LEU A 648 2.67 -10.62 6.10
C LEU A 648 4.17 -10.42 6.35
N LEU A 649 4.91 -9.98 5.32
CA LEU A 649 6.33 -9.65 5.45
C LEU A 649 6.55 -8.49 6.43
N ALA A 650 5.76 -7.41 6.33
CA ALA A 650 5.85 -6.28 7.24
C ALA A 650 5.66 -6.68 8.72
N GLY A 651 4.64 -7.49 9.01
CA GLY A 651 4.39 -8.01 10.36
C GLY A 651 5.49 -8.97 10.84
N SER A 652 5.91 -9.90 9.99
CA SER A 652 6.90 -10.93 10.33
C SER A 652 8.30 -10.34 10.54
N CYS A 653 8.74 -9.45 9.65
CA CYS A 653 10.03 -8.74 9.76
C CYS A 653 10.05 -7.85 11.01
N THR A 654 8.95 -7.17 11.33
CA THR A 654 8.84 -6.35 12.55
C THR A 654 8.92 -7.21 13.82
N LEU A 655 8.22 -8.36 13.86
CA LEU A 655 8.33 -9.30 14.99
C LEU A 655 9.74 -9.85 15.14
N LEU A 656 10.37 -10.26 14.05
CA LEU A 656 11.75 -10.75 14.05
C LEU A 656 12.70 -9.70 14.62
N HIS A 657 12.52 -8.43 14.25
CA HIS A 657 13.34 -7.34 14.78
C HIS A 657 13.08 -7.07 16.25
N CYS A 658 11.81 -6.92 16.66
CA CYS A 658 11.45 -6.56 18.02
C CYS A 658 11.84 -7.62 19.05
N PHE A 659 11.69 -8.90 18.71
CA PHE A 659 11.88 -10.01 19.66
C PHE A 659 13.24 -10.69 19.53
N VAL A 660 13.87 -10.70 18.36
CA VAL A 660 15.09 -11.48 18.12
C VAL A 660 16.30 -10.57 17.89
N ILE A 661 16.26 -9.74 16.84
CA ILE A 661 17.43 -8.96 16.42
C ILE A 661 17.72 -7.83 17.42
N LEU A 662 16.77 -6.93 17.65
CA LEU A 662 16.99 -5.75 18.46
C LEU A 662 17.43 -6.09 19.90
N PRO A 663 16.80 -7.04 20.62
CA PRO A 663 17.25 -7.42 21.96
C PRO A 663 18.72 -7.87 22.00
N VAL A 664 19.15 -8.70 21.05
CA VAL A 664 20.54 -9.19 21.02
C VAL A 664 21.51 -8.07 20.65
N PHE A 665 21.21 -7.27 19.63
CA PHE A 665 22.07 -6.18 19.18
C PHE A 665 22.26 -5.10 20.25
N LEU A 666 21.22 -4.76 20.99
CA LEU A 666 21.29 -3.85 22.13
C LEU A 666 22.17 -4.40 23.28
N THR A 667 22.34 -5.73 23.41
CA THR A 667 23.29 -6.26 24.40
C THR A 667 24.75 -5.95 24.09
N PHE A 668 25.11 -5.64 22.84
CA PHE A 668 26.52 -5.36 22.49
C PHE A 668 26.96 -3.94 22.87
N PHE A 669 26.03 -2.99 23.06
CA PHE A 669 26.36 -1.58 23.25
C PHE A 669 25.82 -1.01 24.57
N PRO A 670 26.57 -0.12 25.25
CA PRO A 670 26.18 0.38 26.58
C PRO A 670 25.09 1.47 26.50
N PRO A 671 24.11 1.49 27.43
CA PRO A 671 23.23 2.65 27.62
C PRO A 671 24.02 3.85 28.15
N SER A 672 23.54 5.06 27.87
CA SER A 672 24.26 6.31 28.17
C SER A 672 24.40 6.57 29.67
N LYS A 673 25.65 6.50 30.17
CA LYS A 673 25.99 6.70 31.59
C LYS A 673 25.70 8.12 32.12
N LYS A 674 25.51 9.13 31.25
CA LYS A 674 25.36 10.54 31.64
C LYS A 674 24.02 10.85 32.31
N HIS A 675 22.92 10.20 31.90
CA HIS A 675 21.58 10.49 32.44
C HIS A 675 21.30 9.78 33.77
N HIS A 676 21.90 8.60 33.99
CA HIS A 676 21.85 7.88 35.25
C HIS A 676 22.35 8.73 36.42
N LYS A 677 23.39 9.56 36.22
CA LYS A 677 23.89 10.51 37.25
C LYS A 677 22.92 11.67 37.50
N LYS A 678 22.27 12.23 36.47
CA LYS A 678 21.31 13.35 36.60
C LYS A 678 20.00 12.91 37.29
N LYS A 679 19.40 11.78 36.88
CA LYS A 679 18.13 11.28 37.45
C LYS A 679 18.31 10.68 38.85
N LYS A 680 19.46 10.05 39.14
CA LYS A 680 19.81 9.63 40.53
C LYS A 680 19.93 10.83 41.47
N ARG A 681 20.38 11.99 40.97
CA ARG A 681 20.41 13.26 41.70
C ARG A 681 19.01 13.85 41.91
N ALA A 682 18.10 13.68 40.94
CA ALA A 682 16.71 14.12 41.03
C ALA A 682 15.87 13.23 41.99
N LYS A 683 15.94 11.90 41.88
CA LYS A 683 15.28 10.97 42.81
C LYS A 683 15.79 11.11 44.25
N ARG A 684 17.07 11.48 44.43
CA ARG A 684 17.63 11.80 45.75
C ARG A 684 17.00 13.07 46.32
N LYS A 685 16.83 14.13 45.50
CA LYS A 685 16.12 15.35 45.91
C LYS A 685 14.64 15.10 46.22
N GLU A 686 13.96 14.31 45.42
CA GLU A 686 12.54 13.98 45.61
C GLU A 686 12.33 13.14 46.89
N ARG A 687 13.27 12.23 47.21
CA ARG A 687 13.28 11.49 48.47
C ARG A 687 13.61 12.38 49.68
N GLU A 688 14.53 13.32 49.51
CA GLU A 688 14.85 14.35 50.51
C GLU A 688 13.64 15.28 50.74
N GLU A 689 12.87 15.63 49.71
CA GLU A 689 11.63 16.43 49.81
C GLU A 689 10.49 15.65 50.49
N ILE A 690 10.30 14.36 50.17
CA ILE A 690 9.30 13.51 50.82
C ILE A 690 9.66 13.28 52.30
N GLU A 691 10.93 13.00 52.63
CA GLU A 691 11.39 12.90 54.03
C GLU A 691 11.18 14.23 54.78
N CYS A 692 11.39 15.39 54.14
CA CYS A 692 11.10 16.69 54.75
C CYS A 692 9.60 16.90 55.03
N ILE A 693 8.71 16.45 54.12
CA ILE A 693 7.26 16.55 54.29
C ILE A 693 6.78 15.60 55.39
N GLU A 694 7.29 14.36 55.44
CA GLU A 694 6.97 13.38 56.51
C GLU A 694 7.40 13.88 57.91
N ILE A 695 8.58 14.54 58.00
CA ILE A 695 9.06 15.14 59.25
C ILE A 695 8.20 16.35 59.66
N GLN A 696 7.63 17.08 58.70
CA GLN A 696 6.79 18.25 58.94
C GLN A 696 5.35 17.87 59.31
N GLU A 697 4.83 16.75 58.81
CA GLU A 697 3.50 16.22 59.13
C GLU A 697 3.47 15.39 60.42
N ASN A 698 4.61 14.91 60.93
CA ASN A 698 4.66 14.10 62.16
C ASN A 698 5.86 14.44 63.07
N PRO A 699 5.84 15.58 63.79
CA PRO A 699 6.97 16.07 64.59
C PRO A 699 7.31 15.19 65.80
N ASP A 700 6.42 14.29 66.22
CA ASP A 700 6.62 13.43 67.40
C ASP A 700 7.52 12.22 67.14
N HIS A 701 7.87 11.92 65.89
CA HIS A 701 8.72 10.77 65.55
C HIS A 701 10.24 11.01 65.72
N VAL A 702 10.67 12.23 66.07
CA VAL A 702 12.10 12.60 66.15
C VAL A 702 12.65 12.58 67.60
N THR A 703 11.85 12.23 68.61
CA THR A 703 12.30 12.17 70.02
C THR A 703 12.49 10.77 70.62
N ALA A 704 12.77 9.77 69.77
CA ALA A 704 13.17 8.44 70.25
C ALA A 704 14.29 7.82 69.39
N VAL A 705 15.48 8.42 69.42
CA VAL A 705 16.78 7.74 69.24
C VAL A 705 17.78 8.31 70.23
#